data_AF-A0A850KJH6-F1
#
_entry.id   AF-A0A850KJH6-F1
#
_cell.length_a   1.000
_cell.length_b   1.000
_cell.length_c   1.000
_cell.angle_alpha   90.00
_cell.angle_beta   90.00
_cell.angle_gamma   90.00
#
_symmetry.space_group_name_H-M   'P 1'
#
loop_
_entity.id
_entity.type
_entity.pdbx_description
1 polymer ?
#
loop_
_entity_poly.entity_id
_entity_poly.type
_entity_poly.pdbx_seq_one_letter_code
_entity_poly.pdbx_strand_id
1 'polypeptide(L)'
;MMLHLYGALTPFHRSARQANVFLYLAKFLSQIAQEYWGVSTYSLDALCQETGIYTDCIKIDKEQLFKTLKKEKLISTFPVAVFLTTELIGPRSAEFLRLQALGMVVVAWYLESGRSESDLKKFCYCYRYMLLEKGKWLFEIALSLTELNDLKKNLPENNFGLNQYKKNKFKELFYPIISLVDGRGANAPHGLIQTNRGGSVPQKIIELDENDEGKISIIHPSLDISTRHISIEEQQFDQDRSTVIMELDDRRKKSNFRHQEARKNKAIGMANAYERQTILSPFDFEALTGTEIKQLLKALCANVFEDQDWVSLIILLSIFLGRTPSNILKIKRAANNDYKIGDQWGVYDNLICLIHKFDLPNKTLRKDTSVYEETSDFIELPIPEAFSKVFHKFLCRLENAREKREEDLIEEEFSERFREINRGFNQRLSEKALTQVIENYYENSIFTKIIKGQDPKHFPSLFYVVCDTRALYSVYRYYLNELAGISGVRLIGKVREANNSGMFGSRVVVKKEAAVERFKKLRLCLDDENRWENFHNVYTLYVHQLLSICTGHRAVKSPFENVLEFDFETNQLWLSDKINKKDQSFRIIPLARLAVEQTQKYIEHLRSLCFYLTNSHPELVTEIQGALKGQRPFLFFCSNQKIREVKPETICDLERSYGLTKLVSNWGRHFLYSHSLGAVADDLVLRNFFWHVGFGEEALNPFSELNCDSLRKVAIFADQLCHEMEIRSLNGWRCRNG
;
A
#
# COMPACT_ATOMS: atom_id res chain seq x y z
N MET A 1 4.36 23.55 -33.45
CA MET A 1 3.27 24.52 -33.20
C MET A 1 2.15 24.38 -34.23
N MET A 2 2.41 24.62 -35.53
CA MET A 2 1.46 24.38 -36.65
C MET A 2 0.79 23.00 -36.65
N LEU A 3 1.51 21.89 -36.44
CA LEU A 3 0.93 20.53 -36.39
C LEU A 3 -0.01 20.27 -35.19
N HIS A 4 0.26 20.91 -34.04
CA HIS A 4 -0.60 20.81 -32.87
C HIS A 4 -1.83 21.71 -33.00
N LEU A 5 -1.69 22.86 -33.64
CA LEU A 5 -2.80 23.77 -33.93
C LEU A 5 -3.71 23.22 -35.05
N TYR A 6 -3.13 22.69 -36.13
CA TYR A 6 -3.84 21.92 -37.17
C TYR A 6 -4.52 20.67 -36.59
N GLY A 7 -3.87 20.03 -35.61
CA GLY A 7 -4.40 18.89 -34.84
C GLY A 7 -5.53 19.24 -33.86
N ALA A 8 -5.58 20.48 -33.37
CA ALA A 8 -6.66 20.98 -32.50
C ALA A 8 -7.82 21.59 -33.30
N LEU A 9 -7.54 22.12 -34.50
CA LEU A 9 -8.50 22.65 -35.45
C LEU A 9 -9.03 21.60 -36.43
N THR A 10 -8.54 20.36 -36.38
CA THR A 10 -8.96 19.26 -37.27
C THR A 10 -10.47 18.97 -37.27
N PRO A 11 -11.25 19.21 -36.21
CA PRO A 11 -12.68 19.02 -36.32
C PRO A 11 -13.39 20.19 -37.08
N PHE A 12 -12.72 21.33 -37.35
CA PHE A 12 -13.21 22.41 -38.25
C PHE A 12 -12.88 22.17 -39.75
N HIS A 13 -12.33 21.02 -40.10
CA HIS A 13 -11.71 20.77 -41.40
C HIS A 13 -12.66 20.26 -42.49
N ARG A 14 -13.98 20.52 -42.39
CA ARG A 14 -14.91 20.19 -43.48
C ARG A 14 -15.09 21.33 -44.49
N SER A 15 -14.59 22.55 -44.24
CA SER A 15 -14.33 23.55 -45.29
C SER A 15 -13.29 24.58 -44.86
N ALA A 16 -12.38 25.00 -45.75
CA ALA A 16 -11.39 26.07 -45.52
C ALA A 16 -12.03 27.39 -45.00
N ARG A 17 -13.33 27.57 -45.25
CA ARG A 17 -14.13 28.70 -44.80
C ARG A 17 -14.29 28.78 -43.27
N GLN A 18 -14.28 27.65 -42.56
CA GLN A 18 -14.51 27.58 -41.10
C GLN A 18 -13.26 27.92 -40.27
N ALA A 19 -12.08 27.52 -40.74
CA ALA A 19 -10.80 27.90 -40.11
C ALA A 19 -10.52 29.41 -40.23
N ASN A 20 -10.81 29.98 -41.40
CA ASN A 20 -10.67 31.43 -41.67
C ASN A 20 -11.56 32.28 -40.75
N VAL A 21 -12.78 31.81 -40.49
CA VAL A 21 -13.73 32.45 -39.58
C VAL A 21 -13.20 32.48 -38.14
N PHE A 22 -12.61 31.39 -37.66
CA PHE A 22 -12.07 31.32 -36.31
C PHE A 22 -10.89 32.27 -36.12
N LEU A 23 -9.97 32.28 -37.09
CA LEU A 23 -8.81 33.17 -37.08
C LEU A 23 -9.22 34.65 -37.17
N TYR A 24 -10.25 34.97 -37.96
CA TYR A 24 -10.83 36.32 -38.01
C TYR A 24 -11.44 36.74 -36.67
N LEU A 25 -12.24 35.86 -36.05
CA LEU A 25 -12.85 36.14 -34.74
C LEU A 25 -11.77 36.36 -33.67
N ALA A 26 -10.73 35.52 -33.69
CA ALA A 26 -9.59 35.64 -32.81
C ALA A 26 -8.86 36.97 -33.01
N LYS A 27 -8.61 37.40 -34.26
CA LYS A 27 -7.97 38.70 -34.56
C LYS A 27 -8.82 39.91 -34.15
N PHE A 28 -10.12 39.91 -34.46
CA PHE A 28 -11.04 40.99 -34.06
C PHE A 28 -11.13 41.13 -32.54
N LEU A 29 -11.27 40.01 -31.83
CA LEU A 29 -11.35 39.99 -30.37
C LEU A 29 -10.00 40.26 -29.69
N SER A 30 -8.89 39.92 -30.35
CA SER A 30 -7.52 40.24 -29.94
C SER A 30 -7.25 41.75 -29.95
N GLN A 31 -7.71 42.48 -30.99
CA GLN A 31 -7.60 43.94 -31.04
C GLN A 31 -8.35 44.61 -29.89
N ILE A 32 -9.58 44.16 -29.63
CA ILE A 32 -10.37 44.61 -28.49
C ILE A 32 -9.66 44.27 -27.16
N ALA A 33 -9.04 43.10 -27.05
CA ALA A 33 -8.31 42.73 -25.85
C ALA A 33 -7.06 43.61 -25.65
N GLN A 34 -6.32 43.93 -26.70
CA GLN A 34 -5.16 44.81 -26.62
C GLN A 34 -5.56 46.24 -26.24
N GLU A 35 -6.61 46.79 -26.84
CA GLU A 35 -7.12 48.14 -26.55
C GLU A 35 -7.63 48.30 -25.12
N TYR A 36 -8.37 47.31 -24.60
CA TYR A 36 -9.03 47.43 -23.30
C TYR A 36 -8.24 46.83 -22.14
N TRP A 37 -7.50 45.75 -22.38
CA TRP A 37 -6.83 44.98 -21.33
C TRP A 37 -5.30 45.12 -21.36
N GLY A 38 -4.73 45.74 -22.41
CA GLY A 38 -3.28 45.97 -22.53
C GLY A 38 -2.45 44.70 -22.73
N VAL A 39 -3.08 43.57 -23.05
CA VAL A 39 -2.41 42.27 -23.21
C VAL A 39 -1.86 42.14 -24.63
N SER A 40 -0.56 41.90 -24.78
CA SER A 40 0.07 41.75 -26.10
C SER A 40 -0.28 40.40 -26.73
N THR A 41 -0.72 40.41 -27.98
CA THR A 41 -1.15 39.21 -28.72
C THR A 41 -0.18 38.84 -29.84
N TYR A 42 1.12 39.02 -29.60
CA TYR A 42 2.22 38.87 -30.56
C TYR A 42 2.19 37.55 -31.34
N SER A 43 1.67 36.49 -30.74
CA SER A 43 1.60 35.15 -31.32
C SER A 43 0.49 34.97 -32.36
N LEU A 44 -0.60 35.73 -32.26
CA LEU A 44 -1.79 35.60 -33.10
C LEU A 44 -1.61 36.27 -34.47
N ASP A 45 -0.89 37.39 -34.50
CA ASP A 45 -0.50 38.06 -35.75
C ASP A 45 0.57 37.25 -36.51
N ALA A 46 1.55 36.66 -35.80
CA ALA A 46 2.50 35.70 -36.38
C ALA A 46 1.78 34.49 -36.97
N LEU A 47 0.76 33.97 -36.28
CA LEU A 47 -0.06 32.86 -36.75
C LEU A 47 -0.89 33.21 -38.01
N CYS A 48 -1.41 34.44 -38.11
CA CYS A 48 -2.12 34.92 -39.30
C CYS A 48 -1.17 35.12 -40.49
N GLN A 49 0.07 35.55 -40.26
CA GLN A 49 1.09 35.70 -41.31
C GLN A 49 1.60 34.35 -41.82
N GLU A 50 1.90 33.39 -40.93
CA GLU A 50 2.40 32.05 -41.30
C GLU A 50 1.37 31.18 -42.03
N THR A 51 0.07 31.43 -41.81
CA THR A 51 -1.02 30.66 -42.45
C THR A 51 -1.38 31.16 -43.85
N GLY A 52 -0.80 32.28 -44.31
CA GLY A 52 -1.03 32.83 -45.65
C GLY A 52 -2.44 33.40 -45.87
N ILE A 53 -3.24 33.58 -44.82
CA ILE A 53 -4.62 34.08 -44.91
C ILE A 53 -4.58 35.61 -44.91
N TYR A 54 -4.23 36.18 -46.06
CA TYR A 54 -4.45 37.60 -46.33
C TYR A 54 -5.73 37.79 -47.17
N THR A 55 -6.56 38.73 -46.71
CA THR A 55 -7.37 39.69 -47.50
C THR A 55 -8.73 39.36 -48.12
N ASP A 56 -9.38 38.19 -47.94
CA ASP A 56 -10.75 38.00 -48.52
C ASP A 56 -11.91 37.91 -47.52
N CYS A 57 -11.67 37.97 -46.20
CA CYS A 57 -12.74 37.78 -45.19
C CYS A 57 -13.42 39.08 -44.70
N ILE A 58 -13.30 40.20 -45.42
CA ILE A 58 -13.68 41.53 -44.92
C ILE A 58 -15.21 41.77 -44.79
N LYS A 59 -16.10 40.89 -45.24
CA LYS A 59 -17.56 41.07 -45.01
C LYS A 59 -18.31 39.76 -44.76
N ILE A 60 -17.95 39.03 -43.71
CA ILE A 60 -18.81 37.94 -43.22
C ILE A 60 -19.64 38.49 -42.06
N ASP A 61 -20.95 38.59 -42.27
CA ASP A 61 -21.93 38.94 -41.24
C ASP A 61 -21.90 37.87 -40.14
N LYS A 62 -21.65 38.31 -38.89
CA LYS A 62 -21.62 37.45 -37.69
C LYS A 62 -22.92 36.65 -37.56
N GLU A 63 -24.05 37.25 -37.95
CA GLU A 63 -25.36 36.63 -37.86
C GLU A 63 -25.52 35.48 -38.87
N GLN A 64 -25.01 35.66 -40.09
CA GLN A 64 -25.05 34.65 -41.15
C GLN A 64 -24.13 33.46 -40.84
N LEU A 65 -22.99 33.71 -40.22
CA LEU A 65 -22.07 32.67 -39.77
C LEU A 65 -22.69 31.83 -38.64
N PHE A 66 -23.26 32.49 -37.63
CA PHE A 66 -23.93 31.80 -36.52
C PHE A 66 -25.07 30.92 -37.02
N LYS A 67 -25.91 31.43 -37.94
CA LYS A 67 -26.99 30.67 -38.60
C LYS A 67 -26.45 29.44 -39.32
N THR A 68 -25.31 29.54 -40.00
CA THR A 68 -24.66 28.42 -40.72
C THR A 68 -24.19 27.35 -39.74
N LEU A 69 -23.47 27.72 -38.68
CA LEU A 69 -22.96 26.78 -37.67
C LEU A 69 -24.10 26.11 -36.88
N LYS A 70 -25.20 26.83 -36.64
CA LYS A 70 -26.43 26.31 -36.02
C LYS A 70 -27.11 25.28 -36.94
N LYS A 71 -27.24 25.59 -38.23
CA LYS A 71 -27.80 24.68 -39.25
C LYS A 71 -27.01 23.36 -39.36
N GLU A 72 -25.68 23.45 -39.26
CA GLU A 72 -24.79 22.28 -39.34
C GLU A 72 -24.63 21.52 -37.99
N LYS A 73 -25.34 21.91 -36.93
CA LYS A 73 -25.26 21.34 -35.57
C LYS A 73 -23.85 21.36 -34.96
N LEU A 74 -23.00 22.29 -35.37
CA LEU A 74 -21.60 22.35 -34.94
C LEU A 74 -21.46 23.05 -33.57
N ILE A 75 -22.36 23.97 -33.20
CA ILE A 75 -22.28 24.75 -31.94
C ILE A 75 -22.20 23.87 -30.66
N SER A 76 -22.78 22.67 -30.65
CA SER A 76 -22.68 21.74 -29.51
C SER A 76 -21.38 20.93 -29.48
N THR A 77 -20.74 20.77 -30.63
CA THR A 77 -19.58 19.88 -30.84
C THR A 77 -18.27 20.63 -30.63
N PHE A 78 -18.26 21.95 -30.80
CA PHE A 78 -17.07 22.79 -30.70
C PHE A 78 -17.13 23.72 -29.49
N PRO A 79 -16.29 23.50 -28.46
CA PRO A 79 -16.30 24.32 -27.25
C PRO A 79 -16.10 25.82 -27.53
N VAL A 80 -15.22 26.15 -28.46
CA VAL A 80 -14.86 27.54 -28.79
C VAL A 80 -15.98 28.27 -29.57
N ALA A 81 -16.95 27.55 -30.12
CA ALA A 81 -18.10 28.16 -30.78
C ALA A 81 -18.99 28.99 -29.84
N VAL A 82 -18.80 28.86 -28.51
CA VAL A 82 -19.46 29.71 -27.50
C VAL A 82 -19.18 31.21 -27.70
N PHE A 83 -18.02 31.57 -28.23
CA PHE A 83 -17.65 32.97 -28.47
C PHE A 83 -18.33 33.57 -29.71
N LEU A 84 -19.01 32.75 -30.51
CA LEU A 84 -19.78 33.16 -31.69
C LEU A 84 -21.26 33.40 -31.38
N THR A 85 -21.75 33.02 -30.19
CA THR A 85 -23.18 33.07 -29.87
C THR A 85 -23.54 34.40 -29.21
N THR A 86 -24.10 35.33 -29.99
CA THR A 86 -24.51 36.68 -29.53
C THR A 86 -25.98 36.79 -29.11
N GLU A 87 -26.75 35.71 -29.08
CA GLU A 87 -28.22 35.78 -28.89
C GLU A 87 -28.71 35.70 -27.42
N LEU A 88 -27.91 36.04 -26.41
CA LEU A 88 -28.39 36.11 -25.01
C LEU A 88 -28.20 37.50 -24.36
N ILE A 89 -29.19 38.36 -24.61
CA ILE A 89 -29.83 39.36 -23.72
C ILE A 89 -29.08 40.67 -23.35
N GLY A 90 -29.62 41.81 -23.84
CA GLY A 90 -29.80 43.02 -23.03
C GLY A 90 -28.79 44.18 -23.18
N PRO A 91 -29.03 45.33 -22.50
CA PRO A 91 -28.39 46.65 -22.73
C PRO A 91 -26.91 46.76 -22.31
N ARG A 92 -26.17 45.66 -22.19
CA ARG A 92 -24.75 45.58 -21.77
C ARG A 92 -23.87 44.93 -22.83
N SER A 93 -24.06 45.33 -24.09
CA SER A 93 -23.40 44.72 -25.27
C SER A 93 -21.89 44.99 -25.31
N ALA A 94 -21.44 46.12 -24.77
CA ALA A 94 -20.03 46.51 -24.79
C ALA A 94 -19.20 45.71 -23.78
N GLU A 95 -19.69 45.51 -22.56
CA GLU A 95 -18.99 44.79 -21.50
C GLU A 95 -18.93 43.28 -21.79
N PHE A 96 -19.98 42.76 -22.43
CA PHE A 96 -19.98 41.39 -22.90
C PHE A 96 -18.90 41.15 -23.95
N LEU A 97 -18.74 42.08 -24.88
CA LEU A 97 -17.71 42.01 -25.93
C LEU A 97 -16.30 42.02 -25.32
N ARG A 98 -16.08 42.77 -24.23
CA ARG A 98 -14.81 42.81 -23.49
C ARG A 98 -14.47 41.46 -22.83
N LEU A 99 -15.46 40.78 -22.27
CA LEU A 99 -15.28 39.44 -21.68
C LEU A 99 -15.07 38.36 -22.74
N GLN A 100 -15.75 38.47 -23.89
CA GLN A 100 -15.50 37.60 -25.04
C GLN A 100 -14.09 37.77 -25.58
N ALA A 101 -13.61 39.01 -25.64
CA ALA A 101 -12.24 39.35 -26.05
C ALA A 101 -11.20 38.69 -25.14
N LEU A 102 -11.34 38.87 -23.82
CA LEU A 102 -10.46 38.27 -22.83
C LEU A 102 -10.47 36.74 -22.89
N GLY A 103 -11.65 36.14 -23.02
CA GLY A 103 -11.79 34.68 -23.11
C GLY A 103 -11.11 34.09 -24.35
N MET A 104 -11.14 34.80 -25.48
CA MET A 104 -10.45 34.37 -26.69
C MET A 104 -8.92 34.44 -26.58
N VAL A 105 -8.38 35.44 -25.88
CA VAL A 105 -6.94 35.50 -25.61
C VAL A 105 -6.49 34.32 -24.74
N VAL A 106 -7.29 33.93 -23.75
CA VAL A 106 -7.03 32.72 -22.94
C VAL A 106 -7.05 31.46 -23.80
N VAL A 107 -7.99 31.34 -24.73
CA VAL A 107 -8.05 30.19 -25.66
C VAL A 107 -6.80 30.14 -26.54
N ALA A 108 -6.38 31.27 -27.12
CA ALA A 108 -5.16 31.35 -27.93
C ALA A 108 -3.92 30.96 -27.11
N TRP A 109 -3.79 31.51 -25.90
CA TRP A 109 -2.72 31.17 -24.98
C TRP A 109 -2.72 29.68 -24.58
N TYR A 110 -3.88 29.07 -24.37
CA TYR A 110 -4.00 27.63 -24.08
C TYR A 110 -3.49 26.77 -25.24
N LEU A 111 -3.82 27.16 -26.47
CA LEU A 111 -3.39 26.46 -27.68
C LEU A 111 -1.88 26.58 -27.90
N GLU A 112 -1.29 27.73 -27.60
CA GLU A 112 0.16 27.97 -27.72
C GLU A 112 0.97 27.28 -26.62
N SER A 113 0.48 27.35 -25.38
CA SER A 113 1.13 26.74 -24.21
C SER A 113 0.99 25.21 -24.16
N GLY A 114 0.26 24.60 -25.10
CA GLY A 114 0.07 23.15 -25.17
C GLY A 114 -0.78 22.57 -24.04
N ARG A 115 -1.72 23.34 -23.48
CA ARG A 115 -2.66 22.88 -22.44
C ARG A 115 -3.56 21.76 -22.96
N SER A 116 -4.08 20.93 -22.04
CA SER A 116 -4.91 19.80 -22.42
C SER A 116 -6.23 20.24 -23.06
N GLU A 117 -6.72 19.48 -24.04
CA GLU A 117 -8.04 19.71 -24.67
C GLU A 117 -9.18 19.70 -23.63
N SER A 118 -9.00 18.95 -22.53
CA SER A 118 -9.90 18.92 -21.37
C SER A 118 -10.05 20.30 -20.72
N ASP A 119 -8.94 21.02 -20.53
CA ASP A 119 -8.96 22.29 -19.78
C ASP A 119 -9.54 23.41 -20.65
N LEU A 120 -9.23 23.40 -21.95
CA LEU A 120 -9.88 24.25 -22.94
C LEU A 120 -11.40 24.00 -22.96
N LYS A 121 -11.82 22.72 -22.98
CA LYS A 121 -13.23 22.34 -22.90
C LYS A 121 -13.89 22.88 -21.63
N LYS A 122 -13.30 22.67 -20.45
CA LYS A 122 -13.83 23.16 -19.17
C LYS A 122 -13.99 24.67 -19.16
N PHE A 123 -12.98 25.41 -19.61
CA PHE A 123 -13.03 26.87 -19.70
C PHE A 123 -14.17 27.33 -20.62
N CYS A 124 -14.27 26.79 -21.83
CA CYS A 124 -15.33 27.13 -22.78
C CYS A 124 -16.73 26.73 -22.28
N TYR A 125 -16.88 25.57 -21.62
CA TYR A 125 -18.15 25.17 -21.00
C TYR A 125 -18.52 26.08 -19.84
N CYS A 126 -17.56 26.53 -19.03
CA CYS A 126 -17.81 27.49 -17.96
C CYS A 126 -18.19 28.87 -18.51
N TYR A 127 -17.52 29.31 -19.59
CA TYR A 127 -17.90 30.51 -20.33
C TYR A 127 -19.33 30.39 -20.85
N ARG A 128 -19.72 29.24 -21.42
CA ARG A 128 -21.10 28.99 -21.87
C ARG A 128 -22.10 28.99 -20.71
N TYR A 129 -21.71 28.41 -19.56
CA TYR A 129 -22.53 28.41 -18.35
C TYR A 129 -22.82 29.83 -17.86
N MET A 130 -21.84 30.73 -17.92
CA MET A 130 -21.99 32.14 -17.59
C MET A 130 -23.07 32.84 -18.44
N LEU A 131 -23.27 32.39 -19.69
CA LEU A 131 -24.30 32.92 -20.59
C LEU A 131 -25.73 32.46 -20.27
N LEU A 132 -25.88 31.41 -19.45
CA LEU A 132 -27.18 30.89 -19.05
C LEU A 132 -27.66 31.61 -17.78
N GLU A 133 -28.98 31.71 -17.56
CA GLU A 133 -29.54 32.33 -16.34
C GLU A 133 -28.94 31.76 -15.04
N LYS A 134 -28.65 30.46 -15.03
CA LYS A 134 -28.02 29.75 -13.89
C LYS A 134 -26.59 30.22 -13.60
N GLY A 135 -25.91 30.85 -14.56
CA GLY A 135 -24.56 31.40 -14.45
C GLY A 135 -24.50 32.92 -14.34
N LYS A 136 -25.64 33.63 -14.28
CA LYS A 136 -25.70 35.10 -14.21
C LYS A 136 -24.87 35.69 -13.06
N TRP A 137 -24.82 35.01 -11.92
CA TRP A 137 -23.97 35.41 -10.78
C TRP A 137 -22.47 35.45 -11.13
N LEU A 138 -22.01 34.53 -11.99
CA LEU A 138 -20.62 34.48 -12.44
C LEU A 138 -20.32 35.61 -13.43
N PHE A 139 -21.32 35.96 -14.25
CA PHE A 139 -21.26 37.10 -15.16
C PHE A 139 -21.20 38.43 -14.42
N GLU A 140 -22.01 38.61 -13.38
CA GLU A 140 -21.99 39.82 -12.55
C GLU A 140 -20.63 40.02 -11.84
N ILE A 141 -20.01 38.93 -11.37
CA ILE A 141 -18.65 39.00 -10.82
C ILE A 141 -17.63 39.34 -11.92
N ALA A 142 -17.73 38.71 -13.10
CA ALA A 142 -16.85 39.03 -14.22
C ALA A 142 -16.94 40.49 -14.68
N LEU A 143 -18.14 41.09 -14.62
CA LEU A 143 -18.38 42.51 -14.94
C LEU A 143 -17.85 43.48 -13.87
N SER A 144 -17.74 43.04 -12.61
CA SER A 144 -17.16 43.87 -11.54
C SER A 144 -15.65 44.07 -11.65
N LEU A 145 -15.00 43.38 -12.60
CA LEU A 145 -13.57 43.48 -12.88
C LEU A 145 -13.31 44.64 -13.84
N THR A 146 -12.84 45.76 -13.31
CA THR A 146 -12.47 46.94 -14.09
C THR A 146 -11.06 46.86 -14.67
N GLU A 147 -10.12 46.17 -13.99
CA GLU A 147 -8.74 45.95 -14.45
C GLU A 147 -8.28 44.49 -14.24
N LEU A 148 -7.39 43.97 -15.10
CA LEU A 148 -6.83 42.61 -14.97
C LEU A 148 -6.00 42.42 -13.69
N ASN A 149 -5.43 43.50 -13.14
CA ASN A 149 -4.68 43.44 -11.88
C ASN A 149 -5.57 43.30 -10.64
N ASP A 150 -6.85 43.69 -10.73
CA ASP A 150 -7.81 43.52 -9.63
C ASP A 150 -8.20 42.06 -9.42
N LEU A 151 -8.05 41.20 -10.44
CA LEU A 151 -8.27 39.76 -10.32
C LEU A 151 -7.39 39.12 -9.25
N LYS A 152 -6.16 39.61 -9.06
CA LYS A 152 -5.24 39.07 -8.04
C LYS A 152 -5.60 39.55 -6.63
N LYS A 153 -5.96 40.82 -6.49
CA LYS A 153 -6.23 41.46 -5.20
C LYS A 153 -7.61 41.11 -4.63
N ASN A 154 -8.59 40.90 -5.50
CA ASN A 154 -9.99 40.69 -5.13
C ASN A 154 -10.49 39.26 -5.37
N LEU A 155 -9.63 38.23 -5.31
CA LEU A 155 -10.02 36.81 -5.38
C LEU A 155 -10.67 36.35 -4.07
N PRO A 156 -12.00 36.12 -3.98
CA PRO A 156 -12.61 35.75 -2.72
C PRO A 156 -13.25 34.38 -2.90
N GLU A 157 -12.48 33.33 -2.68
CA GLU A 157 -13.12 32.05 -2.37
C GLU A 157 -13.94 32.14 -1.08
N ASN A 158 -13.61 33.10 -0.20
CA ASN A 158 -14.25 33.28 1.10
C ASN A 158 -15.23 34.46 1.17
N ASN A 159 -15.10 35.54 0.38
CA ASN A 159 -16.01 36.71 0.52
C ASN A 159 -17.34 36.59 -0.22
N PHE A 160 -17.50 35.66 -1.17
CA PHE A 160 -18.73 35.56 -1.98
C PHE A 160 -19.76 34.53 -1.46
N GLY A 161 -19.53 33.90 -0.31
CA GLY A 161 -20.47 32.91 0.26
C GLY A 161 -20.80 31.75 -0.70
N LEU A 162 -19.88 31.41 -1.61
CA LEU A 162 -20.14 30.44 -2.68
C LEU A 162 -20.12 29.01 -2.15
N ASN A 163 -21.10 28.20 -2.54
CA ASN A 163 -21.05 26.76 -2.31
C ASN A 163 -19.95 26.10 -3.18
N GLN A 164 -19.58 24.85 -2.86
CA GLN A 164 -18.48 24.17 -3.53
C GLN A 164 -18.65 24.06 -5.06
N TYR A 165 -19.88 23.92 -5.55
CA TYR A 165 -20.15 23.88 -6.99
C TYR A 165 -19.84 25.24 -7.65
N LYS A 166 -20.29 26.34 -7.06
CA LYS A 166 -20.01 27.70 -7.54
C LYS A 166 -18.52 28.04 -7.42
N LYS A 167 -17.84 27.62 -6.34
CA LYS A 167 -16.38 27.78 -6.18
C LYS A 167 -15.60 27.11 -7.33
N ASN A 168 -16.01 25.91 -7.74
CA ASN A 168 -15.37 25.21 -8.85
C ASN A 168 -15.57 25.93 -10.18
N LYS A 169 -16.80 26.43 -10.45
CA LYS A 169 -17.08 27.20 -11.67
C LYS A 169 -16.33 28.52 -11.72
N PHE A 170 -16.17 29.18 -10.57
CA PHE A 170 -15.36 30.39 -10.46
C PHE A 170 -13.89 30.12 -10.86
N LYS A 171 -13.30 29.04 -10.35
CA LYS A 171 -11.92 28.63 -10.68
C LYS A 171 -11.73 28.29 -12.15
N GLU A 172 -12.65 27.53 -12.71
CA GLU A 172 -12.63 27.13 -14.12
C GLU A 172 -12.63 28.33 -15.07
N LEU A 173 -13.18 29.48 -14.67
CA LEU A 173 -13.21 30.70 -15.48
C LEU A 173 -12.01 31.63 -15.22
N PHE A 174 -11.68 31.92 -13.95
CA PHE A 174 -10.74 33.00 -13.63
C PHE A 174 -9.28 32.58 -13.49
N TYR A 175 -8.99 31.33 -13.11
CA TYR A 175 -7.60 30.85 -13.00
C TYR A 175 -6.86 30.83 -14.34
N PRO A 176 -7.51 30.46 -15.47
CA PRO A 176 -6.92 30.62 -16.80
C PRO A 176 -6.53 32.07 -17.11
N ILE A 177 -7.38 33.03 -16.73
CA ILE A 177 -7.15 34.46 -16.96
C ILE A 177 -5.98 34.97 -16.09
N ILE A 178 -5.92 34.58 -14.81
CA ILE A 178 -4.83 34.94 -13.91
C ILE A 178 -3.49 34.40 -14.42
N SER A 179 -3.48 33.15 -14.90
CA SER A 179 -2.27 32.52 -15.42
C SER A 179 -1.75 33.22 -16.68
N LEU A 180 -2.65 33.73 -17.53
CA LEU A 180 -2.31 34.56 -18.68
C LEU A 180 -1.63 35.87 -18.23
N VAL A 181 -2.20 36.57 -17.23
CA VAL A 181 -1.64 37.85 -16.71
C VAL A 181 -0.28 37.65 -16.04
N ASP A 182 -0.12 36.53 -15.35
CA ASP A 182 1.11 36.23 -14.60
C ASP A 182 2.32 35.94 -15.48
N GLY A 183 2.15 35.76 -16.79
CA GLY A 183 3.22 35.31 -17.69
C GLY A 183 3.85 33.98 -17.24
N ARG A 184 3.21 33.26 -16.31
CA ARG A 184 3.71 32.00 -15.77
C ARG A 184 3.69 30.98 -16.90
N GLY A 185 4.88 30.55 -17.31
CA GLY A 185 5.06 29.39 -18.18
C GLY A 185 4.25 28.21 -17.65
N ALA A 186 3.75 27.38 -18.56
CA ALA A 186 2.66 26.41 -18.40
C ALA A 186 2.72 25.39 -17.23
N ASN A 187 3.74 25.43 -16.37
CA ASN A 187 3.98 24.46 -15.30
C ASN A 187 4.09 25.05 -13.88
N ALA A 188 3.83 26.34 -13.64
CA ALA A 188 3.77 26.84 -12.26
C ALA A 188 2.41 26.48 -11.61
N PRO A 189 2.38 25.65 -10.54
CA PRO A 189 1.14 25.26 -9.89
C PRO A 189 0.58 26.44 -9.09
N HIS A 190 -0.56 26.98 -9.52
CA HIS A 190 -1.40 27.82 -8.66
C HIS A 190 -2.21 26.90 -7.74
N GLY A 191 -2.09 27.16 -6.43
CA GLY A 191 -2.64 26.40 -5.31
C GLY A 191 -3.81 25.50 -5.65
N LEU A 192 -3.59 24.19 -5.53
CA LEU A 192 -4.66 23.20 -5.55
C LEU A 192 -5.53 23.39 -4.31
N ILE A 193 -6.63 24.11 -4.47
CA ILE A 193 -7.75 23.94 -3.55
C ILE A 193 -8.26 22.51 -3.68
N GLN A 194 -8.09 21.79 -2.57
CA GLN A 194 -8.79 20.58 -2.22
C GLN A 194 -10.30 20.74 -2.51
N THR A 195 -10.80 19.93 -3.44
CA THR A 195 -12.22 19.63 -3.50
C THR A 195 -12.43 18.27 -2.83
N ASN A 196 -12.65 18.31 -1.52
CA ASN A 196 -13.31 17.22 -0.80
C ASN A 196 -14.69 17.00 -1.42
N ARG A 197 -14.82 15.96 -2.23
CA ARG A 197 -16.11 15.35 -2.59
C ARG A 197 -16.01 13.84 -2.48
N GLY A 198 -16.52 13.33 -1.36
CA GLY A 198 -17.23 12.04 -1.24
C GLY A 198 -16.42 10.76 -1.43
N GLY A 199 -16.07 10.11 -0.31
CA GLY A 199 -15.52 8.76 -0.25
C GLY A 199 -14.17 8.72 0.46
N SER A 200 -14.18 8.89 1.77
CA SER A 200 -12.97 9.00 2.61
C SER A 200 -12.17 7.70 2.71
N VAL A 201 -10.95 7.70 2.15
CA VAL A 201 -9.77 7.03 2.73
C VAL A 201 -8.86 8.15 3.26
N PRO A 202 -8.45 8.15 4.54
CA PRO A 202 -7.59 9.19 5.08
C PRO A 202 -6.16 8.99 4.56
N GLN A 203 -5.79 9.70 3.50
CA GLN A 203 -4.38 9.89 3.12
C GLN A 203 -3.76 10.89 4.10
N LYS A 204 -2.78 10.45 4.88
CA LYS A 204 -1.98 11.32 5.75
C LYS A 204 -0.96 12.06 4.87
N ILE A 205 -1.28 13.29 4.49
CA ILE A 205 -0.37 14.19 3.76
C ILE A 205 0.62 14.76 4.78
N ILE A 206 1.92 14.51 4.57
CA ILE A 206 3.02 15.19 5.26
C ILE A 206 3.60 16.17 4.23
N GLU A 207 3.54 17.47 4.53
CA GLU A 207 4.16 18.54 3.74
C GLU A 207 5.66 18.64 4.08
N LEU A 208 6.50 19.08 3.12
CA LEU A 208 7.49 20.15 3.31
C LEU A 208 8.33 20.48 2.05
N ASP A 209 8.43 21.80 1.83
CA ASP A 209 9.46 22.74 1.31
C ASP A 209 10.42 22.51 0.11
N GLU A 210 10.74 23.65 -0.51
CA GLU A 210 11.10 23.90 -1.93
C GLU A 210 12.56 23.71 -2.38
N ASN A 211 13.33 22.70 -1.95
CA ASN A 211 14.66 22.47 -2.56
C ASN A 211 14.87 21.03 -3.04
N ASP A 212 14.86 20.89 -4.37
CA ASP A 212 15.44 19.82 -5.20
C ASP A 212 15.53 18.41 -4.59
N GLU A 213 14.51 17.59 -4.83
CA GLU A 213 14.62 16.15 -5.10
C GLU A 213 13.22 15.60 -5.44
N GLY A 214 12.99 15.20 -6.70
CA GLY A 214 11.73 14.61 -7.11
C GLY A 214 11.48 13.25 -6.42
N LYS A 215 10.67 13.24 -5.35
CA LYS A 215 10.20 12.01 -4.71
C LYS A 215 8.97 11.43 -5.40
N ILE A 216 9.08 10.15 -5.71
CA ILE A 216 8.03 9.27 -6.22
C ILE A 216 7.23 8.77 -5.01
N SER A 217 5.91 8.87 -5.09
CA SER A 217 4.99 8.32 -4.08
C SER A 217 4.93 6.80 -4.17
N ILE A 218 5.11 6.11 -3.04
CA ILE A 218 4.73 4.71 -2.87
C ILE A 218 3.20 4.66 -2.87
N ILE A 219 2.60 4.10 -3.92
CA ILE A 219 1.14 3.94 -4.00
C ILE A 219 0.83 2.54 -3.47
N HIS A 220 0.29 2.46 -2.26
CA HIS A 220 -0.44 1.27 -1.81
C HIS A 220 -1.79 1.28 -2.55
N PRO A 221 -2.08 0.30 -3.43
CA PRO A 221 -3.37 0.25 -4.09
C PRO A 221 -4.42 -0.13 -3.04
N SER A 222 -5.31 0.79 -2.70
CA SER A 222 -6.52 0.43 -1.96
C SER A 222 -7.44 -0.37 -2.89
N LEU A 223 -7.63 -1.65 -2.61
CA LEU A 223 -8.74 -2.40 -3.19
C LEU A 223 -10.05 -1.96 -2.55
N ASP A 224 -11.02 -1.65 -3.41
CA ASP A 224 -12.42 -1.42 -3.05
C ASP A 224 -13.07 -2.78 -2.73
N ILE A 225 -12.86 -3.30 -1.51
CA ILE A 225 -13.43 -4.59 -1.07
C ILE A 225 -14.67 -4.32 -0.23
N SER A 226 -15.83 -4.35 -0.87
CA SER A 226 -17.13 -4.39 -0.22
C SER A 226 -17.45 -5.80 0.31
N THR A 227 -16.71 -6.30 1.31
CA THR A 227 -17.10 -7.52 2.05
C THR A 227 -16.93 -7.32 3.55
N ARG A 228 -18.05 -7.18 4.26
CA ARG A 228 -18.15 -6.82 5.69
C ARG A 228 -17.68 -7.89 6.69
N HIS A 229 -17.13 -9.04 6.26
CA HIS A 229 -16.90 -10.18 7.15
C HIS A 229 -15.56 -10.93 6.98
N ILE A 230 -14.60 -10.37 6.26
CA ILE A 230 -13.21 -10.87 6.29
C ILE A 230 -12.44 -10.08 7.37
N SER A 231 -11.37 -10.63 7.97
CA SER A 231 -10.41 -9.81 8.72
C SER A 231 -9.73 -8.81 7.77
N ILE A 232 -10.45 -7.73 7.45
CA ILE A 232 -10.05 -6.67 6.54
C ILE A 232 -8.66 -6.15 6.93
N GLU A 233 -8.35 -6.13 8.23
CA GLU A 233 -7.04 -5.77 8.79
C GLU A 233 -5.90 -6.67 8.25
N GLU A 234 -6.00 -8.00 8.37
CA GLU A 234 -4.94 -8.92 7.91
C GLU A 234 -4.75 -8.87 6.39
N GLN A 235 -5.84 -8.79 5.62
CA GLN A 235 -5.76 -8.69 4.16
C GLN A 235 -5.21 -7.34 3.70
N GLN A 236 -5.52 -6.23 4.39
CA GLN A 236 -4.93 -4.91 4.11
C GLN A 236 -3.43 -4.91 4.39
N PHE A 237 -2.99 -5.50 5.49
CA PHE A 237 -1.57 -5.56 5.84
C PHE A 237 -0.74 -6.45 4.92
N ASP A 238 -1.28 -7.61 4.54
CA ASP A 238 -0.67 -8.47 3.52
C ASP A 238 -0.53 -7.73 2.17
N GLN A 239 -1.45 -6.81 1.85
CA GLN A 239 -1.42 -6.01 0.63
C GLN A 239 -0.38 -4.89 0.68
N ASP A 240 -0.25 -4.16 1.79
CA ASP A 240 0.61 -2.97 1.90
C ASP A 240 2.07 -3.23 1.50
N ARG A 241 2.62 -4.42 1.80
CA ARG A 241 4.04 -4.72 1.52
C ARG A 241 4.29 -5.34 0.15
N SER A 242 3.36 -6.14 -0.34
CA SER A 242 3.51 -6.91 -1.59
C SER A 242 2.99 -6.16 -2.82
N THR A 243 2.79 -4.85 -2.68
CA THR A 243 2.59 -3.89 -3.76
C THR A 243 3.49 -2.68 -3.55
N VAL A 244 4.81 -2.86 -3.61
CA VAL A 244 5.62 -1.82 -4.25
C VAL A 244 5.35 -1.94 -5.75
N ILE A 245 4.16 -1.52 -6.16
CA ILE A 245 3.90 -1.30 -7.58
C ILE A 245 4.50 0.07 -7.84
N MET A 246 5.57 0.14 -8.62
CA MET A 246 5.85 1.35 -9.38
C MET A 246 4.80 1.46 -10.48
N GLU A 247 3.54 1.73 -10.11
CA GLU A 247 2.49 2.00 -11.08
C GLU A 247 2.69 3.44 -11.53
N LEU A 248 3.38 3.58 -12.65
CA LEU A 248 3.42 4.83 -13.39
C LEU A 248 2.03 5.01 -14.01
N ASP A 249 1.12 5.70 -13.31
CA ASP A 249 -0.19 6.10 -13.87
C ASP A 249 0.03 7.12 -14.99
N ASP A 250 0.30 6.59 -16.19
CA ASP A 250 0.54 7.39 -17.38
C ASP A 250 -0.78 7.72 -18.06
N ARG A 251 -1.41 8.81 -17.61
CA ARG A 251 -2.53 9.42 -18.34
C ARG A 251 -2.07 10.13 -19.63
N ARG A 252 -0.78 10.12 -19.98
CA ARG A 252 -0.22 10.78 -21.17
C ARG A 252 0.28 9.74 -22.17
N LYS A 253 -0.65 9.12 -22.91
CA LYS A 253 -0.30 8.44 -24.15
C LYS A 253 0.25 9.45 -25.18
N LYS A 254 1.58 9.68 -25.19
CA LYS A 254 2.48 9.69 -26.36
C LYS A 254 3.84 10.38 -26.13
N SER A 255 4.88 9.69 -26.62
CA SER A 255 6.04 10.17 -27.41
C SER A 255 7.32 10.73 -26.77
N ASN A 256 7.85 10.18 -25.68
CA ASN A 256 9.30 10.30 -25.46
C ASN A 256 9.90 9.01 -24.89
N PHE A 257 10.37 8.15 -25.81
CA PHE A 257 11.09 6.91 -25.51
C PHE A 257 12.24 7.15 -24.52
N ARG A 258 12.99 8.25 -24.66
CA ARG A 258 14.06 8.64 -23.72
C ARG A 258 13.58 8.92 -22.29
N HIS A 259 12.38 9.48 -22.11
CA HIS A 259 11.81 9.68 -20.78
C HIS A 259 11.29 8.38 -20.18
N GLN A 260 10.78 7.46 -21.02
CA GLN A 260 10.39 6.12 -20.58
C GLN A 260 11.62 5.30 -20.18
N GLU A 261 12.71 5.34 -20.94
CA GLU A 261 13.98 4.69 -20.59
C GLU A 261 14.62 5.28 -19.34
N ALA A 262 14.71 6.62 -19.21
CA ALA A 262 15.28 7.24 -18.01
C ALA A 262 14.48 6.90 -16.74
N ARG A 263 13.14 6.79 -16.85
CA ARG A 263 12.27 6.40 -15.74
C ARG A 263 12.32 4.90 -15.45
N LYS A 264 12.41 4.06 -16.49
CA LYS A 264 12.67 2.62 -16.34
C LYS A 264 14.01 2.39 -15.65
N ASN A 265 15.07 3.09 -16.05
CA ASN A 265 16.38 3.00 -15.44
C ASN A 265 16.38 3.52 -13.99
N LYS A 266 15.59 4.57 -13.69
CA LYS A 266 15.39 5.04 -12.32
C LYS A 266 14.62 4.02 -11.47
N ALA A 267 13.58 3.39 -12.02
CA ALA A 267 12.83 2.33 -11.36
C ALA A 267 13.69 1.09 -11.09
N ILE A 268 14.47 0.66 -12.07
CA ILE A 268 15.48 -0.41 -11.92
C ILE A 268 16.50 0.00 -10.86
N GLY A 269 17.01 1.24 -10.90
CA GLY A 269 17.95 1.75 -9.91
C GLY A 269 17.39 1.74 -8.48
N MET A 270 16.11 2.07 -8.32
CA MET A 270 15.41 2.02 -7.03
C MET A 270 15.13 0.59 -6.59
N ALA A 271 14.67 -0.29 -7.48
CA ALA A 271 14.48 -1.71 -7.18
C ALA A 271 15.81 -2.35 -6.74
N ASN A 272 16.89 -2.08 -7.47
CA ASN A 272 18.23 -2.52 -7.12
C ASN A 272 18.71 -1.91 -5.79
N ALA A 273 18.34 -0.65 -5.48
CA ALA A 273 18.67 -0.04 -4.19
C ALA A 273 17.89 -0.70 -3.04
N TYR A 274 16.60 -0.99 -3.24
CA TYR A 274 15.79 -1.74 -2.27
C TYR A 274 16.31 -3.16 -2.07
N GLU A 275 16.66 -3.85 -3.15
CA GLU A 275 17.27 -5.18 -3.16
C GLU A 275 18.61 -5.18 -2.40
N ARG A 276 19.49 -4.20 -2.65
CA ARG A 276 20.73 -4.02 -1.87
C ARG A 276 20.47 -3.74 -0.39
N GLN A 277 19.40 -3.02 -0.06
CA GLN A 277 19.03 -2.76 1.33
C GLN A 277 18.46 -3.99 2.04
N THR A 278 17.85 -4.92 1.30
CA THR A 278 17.28 -6.16 1.84
C THR A 278 18.34 -7.26 1.92
N ILE A 279 19.17 -7.38 0.89
CA ILE A 279 20.30 -8.29 0.79
C ILE A 279 21.54 -7.57 1.33
N LEU A 280 21.68 -7.51 2.65
CA LEU A 280 22.83 -6.93 3.33
C LEU A 280 24.11 -7.66 2.89
N SER A 281 24.91 -7.03 2.04
CA SER A 281 26.21 -7.55 1.67
C SER A 281 27.20 -7.32 2.82
N PRO A 282 28.07 -8.29 3.15
CA PRO A 282 29.16 -8.06 4.10
C PRO A 282 30.16 -6.98 3.61
N PHE A 283 30.07 -6.56 2.34
CA PHE A 283 30.84 -5.48 1.75
C PHE A 283 30.06 -4.16 1.64
N ASP A 284 28.85 -4.09 2.22
CA ASP A 284 28.06 -2.87 2.14
C ASP A 284 28.74 -1.76 2.94
N PHE A 285 28.86 -0.58 2.33
CA PHE A 285 29.57 0.54 2.94
C PHE A 285 28.89 0.97 4.25
N GLU A 286 27.58 0.78 4.35
CA GLU A 286 26.79 1.10 5.53
C GLU A 286 26.90 0.06 6.66
N ALA A 287 27.49 -1.12 6.42
CA ALA A 287 27.65 -2.16 7.43
C ALA A 287 28.96 -2.02 8.21
N LEU A 288 28.88 -1.84 9.53
CA LEU A 288 30.07 -1.76 10.39
C LEU A 288 30.76 -3.12 10.52
N THR A 289 32.07 -3.13 10.36
CA THR A 289 32.92 -4.31 10.56
C THR A 289 33.06 -4.64 12.05
N GLY A 290 33.37 -5.90 12.38
CA GLY A 290 33.61 -6.30 13.77
C GLY A 290 34.70 -5.49 14.48
N THR A 291 35.73 -5.05 13.75
CA THR A 291 36.79 -4.17 14.27
C THR A 291 36.29 -2.76 14.57
N GLU A 292 35.46 -2.19 13.71
CA GLU A 292 34.84 -0.87 13.94
C GLU A 292 33.88 -0.93 15.12
N ILE A 293 33.04 -1.97 15.19
CA ILE A 293 32.13 -2.19 16.32
C ILE A 293 32.92 -2.29 17.63
N LYS A 294 34.03 -3.03 17.65
CA LYS A 294 34.90 -3.15 18.83
C LYS A 294 35.44 -1.81 19.32
N GLN A 295 36.00 -1.01 18.41
CA GLN A 295 36.58 0.29 18.75
C GLN A 295 35.48 1.28 19.20
N LEU A 296 34.36 1.29 18.49
CA LEU A 296 33.20 2.12 18.82
C LEU A 296 32.67 1.81 20.21
N LEU A 297 32.36 0.54 20.50
CA LEU A 297 31.81 0.14 21.80
C LEU A 297 32.76 0.48 22.97
N LYS A 298 34.07 0.30 22.79
CA LYS A 298 35.06 0.66 23.82
C LYS A 298 35.03 2.15 24.16
N ALA A 299 35.09 3.01 23.15
CA ALA A 299 35.12 4.45 23.40
C ALA A 299 33.77 4.95 23.94
N LEU A 300 32.64 4.50 23.38
CA LEU A 300 31.33 4.90 23.87
C LEU A 300 31.11 4.49 25.32
N CYS A 301 31.54 3.27 25.71
CA CYS A 301 31.47 2.85 27.10
C CYS A 301 32.34 3.72 28.01
N ALA A 302 33.57 4.05 27.60
CA ALA A 302 34.44 4.95 28.36
C ALA A 302 33.78 6.33 28.55
N ASN A 303 33.31 6.96 27.47
CA ASN A 303 32.63 8.26 27.51
C ASN A 303 31.40 8.25 28.43
N VAL A 304 30.63 7.16 28.46
CA VAL A 304 29.43 7.06 29.31
C VAL A 304 29.79 6.96 30.80
N PHE A 305 30.82 6.22 31.17
CA PHE A 305 31.15 5.99 32.58
C PHE A 305 32.16 7.00 33.14
N GLU A 306 33.07 7.53 32.32
CA GLU A 306 34.09 8.50 32.70
C GLU A 306 33.56 9.94 32.56
N ASP A 307 32.99 10.28 31.40
CA ASP A 307 32.55 11.65 31.08
C ASP A 307 31.04 11.89 31.31
N GLN A 308 30.28 10.85 31.63
CA GLN A 308 28.80 10.87 31.67
C GLN A 308 28.16 11.42 30.38
N ASP A 309 28.77 11.12 29.23
CA ASP A 309 28.28 11.55 27.92
C ASP A 309 26.99 10.83 27.54
N TRP A 310 25.88 11.56 27.60
CA TRP A 310 24.56 11.03 27.28
C TRP A 310 24.38 10.73 25.78
N VAL A 311 25.10 11.40 24.88
CA VAL A 311 25.02 11.12 23.44
C VAL A 311 25.64 9.76 23.15
N SER A 312 26.78 9.46 23.77
CA SER A 312 27.40 8.14 23.69
C SER A 312 26.47 7.03 24.25
N LEU A 313 25.71 7.33 25.30
CA LEU A 313 24.70 6.40 25.85
C LEU A 313 23.57 6.13 24.84
N ILE A 314 23.06 7.15 24.15
CA ILE A 314 21.99 6.99 23.16
C ILE A 314 22.47 6.16 21.96
N ILE A 315 23.72 6.36 21.52
CA ILE A 315 24.32 5.54 20.46
C ILE A 315 24.45 4.06 20.91
N LEU A 316 24.86 3.81 22.16
CA LEU A 316 24.89 2.44 22.70
C LEU A 316 23.50 1.79 22.75
N LEU A 317 22.49 2.54 23.21
CA LEU A 317 21.10 2.07 23.23
C LEU A 317 20.58 1.77 21.81
N SER A 318 21.00 2.56 20.82
CA SER A 318 20.70 2.31 19.40
C SER A 318 21.25 0.96 18.94
N ILE A 319 22.49 0.64 19.31
CA ILE A 319 23.13 -0.65 19.00
C ILE A 319 22.44 -1.81 19.75
N PHE A 320 22.13 -1.63 21.04
CA PHE A 320 21.53 -2.70 21.85
C PHE A 320 20.10 -3.03 21.40
N LEU A 321 19.29 -2.02 21.12
CA LEU A 321 17.85 -2.16 20.87
C LEU A 321 17.50 -2.13 19.37
N GLY A 322 18.46 -1.84 18.50
CA GLY A 322 18.24 -1.75 17.06
C GLY A 322 17.30 -0.61 16.65
N ARG A 323 17.16 0.43 17.48
CA ARG A 323 16.40 1.67 17.18
C ARG A 323 17.33 2.77 16.73
N THR A 324 16.88 3.67 15.87
CA THR A 324 17.69 4.85 15.53
C THR A 324 17.82 5.77 16.76
N PRO A 325 18.93 6.50 16.90
CA PRO A 325 19.07 7.51 17.95
C PRO A 325 17.93 8.53 17.96
N SER A 326 17.54 9.03 16.79
CA SER A 326 16.39 9.92 16.63
C SER A 326 15.08 9.33 17.18
N ASN A 327 14.85 8.04 17.01
CA ASN A 327 13.67 7.39 17.57
C ASN A 327 13.78 7.27 19.10
N ILE A 328 14.94 6.85 19.61
CA ILE A 328 15.19 6.69 21.05
C ILE A 328 14.89 7.99 21.83
N LEU A 329 15.30 9.13 21.31
CA LEU A 329 15.06 10.44 21.93
C LEU A 329 13.56 10.80 22.02
N LYS A 330 12.73 10.26 21.13
CA LYS A 330 11.29 10.53 21.06
C LYS A 330 10.45 9.56 21.92
N ILE A 331 11.06 8.48 22.42
CA ILE A 331 10.37 7.49 23.24
C ILE A 331 10.02 8.08 24.60
N LYS A 332 8.75 7.99 24.98
CA LYS A 332 8.24 8.48 26.26
C LYS A 332 8.10 7.35 27.28
N ARG A 333 8.19 7.69 28.57
CA ARG A 333 7.93 6.72 29.63
C ARG A 333 6.45 6.36 29.70
N ALA A 334 6.17 5.09 29.96
CA ALA A 334 4.81 4.60 30.15
C ALA A 334 4.23 5.10 31.49
N ALA A 335 2.98 5.57 31.45
CA ALA A 335 2.25 5.96 32.65
C ALA A 335 1.55 4.72 33.23
N ASN A 336 1.79 4.39 34.51
CA ASN A 336 1.05 3.37 35.27
C ASN A 336 0.84 2.02 34.55
N ASN A 337 1.86 1.49 33.87
CA ASN A 337 1.80 0.24 33.08
C ASN A 337 0.71 0.22 31.99
N ASP A 338 0.18 1.39 31.58
CA ASP A 338 -0.69 1.51 30.42
C ASP A 338 0.14 1.71 29.16
N TYR A 339 0.42 0.60 28.47
CA TYR A 339 1.23 0.58 27.26
C TYR A 339 0.41 0.95 26.03
N LYS A 340 0.85 1.99 25.33
CA LYS A 340 0.37 2.43 24.02
C LYS A 340 1.14 1.69 22.92
N ILE A 341 0.55 1.64 21.73
CA ILE A 341 1.18 1.03 20.55
C ILE A 341 2.51 1.74 20.25
N GLY A 342 3.54 0.94 19.97
CA GLY A 342 4.90 1.41 19.71
C GLY A 342 5.82 1.31 20.93
N ASP A 343 6.92 2.07 20.87
CA ASP A 343 7.98 2.06 21.87
C ASP A 343 7.68 2.98 23.05
N GLN A 344 7.94 2.49 24.27
CA GLN A 344 7.86 3.25 25.52
C GLN A 344 8.96 2.81 26.50
N TRP A 345 9.39 3.72 27.37
CA TRP A 345 10.27 3.37 28.48
C TRP A 345 9.46 2.85 29.66
N GLY A 346 9.79 1.66 30.15
CA GLY A 346 9.26 1.08 31.37
C GLY A 346 10.35 0.97 32.44
N VAL A 347 9.91 0.80 33.69
CA VAL A 347 10.81 0.41 34.78
C VAL A 347 10.29 -0.89 35.38
N TYR A 348 11.12 -1.92 35.38
CA TYR A 348 10.83 -3.22 35.96
C TYR A 348 11.96 -3.63 36.88
N ASP A 349 11.68 -3.95 38.14
CA ASP A 349 12.69 -4.39 39.10
C ASP A 349 13.92 -3.44 39.22
N ASN A 350 13.68 -2.13 39.21
CA ASN A 350 14.68 -1.05 39.20
C ASN A 350 15.58 -1.00 37.95
N LEU A 351 15.24 -1.73 36.89
CA LEU A 351 15.88 -1.65 35.57
C LEU A 351 14.97 -0.92 34.59
N ILE A 352 15.57 -0.12 33.72
CA ILE A 352 14.88 0.47 32.59
C ILE A 352 14.78 -0.59 31.49
N CYS A 353 13.57 -0.72 30.95
CA CYS A 353 13.30 -1.61 29.83
C CYS A 353 12.69 -0.81 28.69
N LEU A 354 13.07 -1.14 27.47
CA LEU A 354 12.28 -0.73 26.31
C LEU A 354 11.07 -1.65 26.22
N ILE A 355 9.87 -1.08 26.26
CA ILE A 355 8.62 -1.80 26.08
C ILE A 355 8.13 -1.49 24.68
N HIS A 356 7.88 -2.53 23.88
CA HIS A 356 7.33 -2.37 22.54
C HIS A 356 6.00 -3.10 22.45
N LYS A 357 4.91 -2.36 22.24
CA LYS A 357 3.57 -2.92 22.04
C LYS A 357 3.22 -2.95 20.56
N PHE A 358 2.93 -4.15 20.06
CA PHE A 358 2.65 -4.38 18.65
C PHE A 358 1.22 -3.97 18.26
N ASP A 359 1.07 -3.46 17.05
CA ASP A 359 -0.23 -3.23 16.42
C ASP A 359 -0.74 -4.52 15.75
N LEU A 360 -1.20 -5.48 16.56
CA LEU A 360 -1.68 -6.77 16.04
C LEU A 360 -3.17 -6.71 15.66
N PRO A 361 -3.60 -7.42 14.59
CA PRO A 361 -4.99 -7.45 14.14
C PRO A 361 -5.88 -8.16 15.15
N ASN A 362 -7.19 -8.12 14.91
CA ASN A 362 -8.16 -8.94 15.66
C ASN A 362 -8.29 -8.58 17.15
N LYS A 363 -8.01 -7.33 17.52
CA LYS A 363 -8.04 -6.84 18.91
C LYS A 363 -9.40 -6.99 19.60
N THR A 364 -10.48 -7.05 18.84
CA THR A 364 -11.88 -7.11 19.31
C THR A 364 -12.41 -8.52 19.49
N LEU A 365 -11.68 -9.56 19.06
CA LEU A 365 -12.08 -10.94 19.29
C LEU A 365 -12.00 -11.25 20.79
N ARG A 366 -13.12 -11.70 21.38
CA ARG A 366 -13.12 -12.23 22.74
C ARG A 366 -12.11 -13.39 22.79
N LYS A 367 -11.11 -13.28 23.66
CA LYS A 367 -10.15 -14.36 23.95
C LYS A 367 -10.94 -15.55 24.48
N ASP A 368 -11.16 -16.54 23.63
CA ASP A 368 -11.56 -17.86 24.07
C ASP A 368 -10.28 -18.65 24.37
N THR A 369 -9.86 -18.61 25.64
CA THR A 369 -8.63 -19.26 26.12
C THR A 369 -8.70 -20.78 26.03
N SER A 370 -9.89 -21.37 25.81
CA SER A 370 -10.02 -22.81 25.54
C SER A 370 -9.60 -23.19 24.11
N VAL A 371 -9.60 -22.21 23.18
CA VAL A 371 -9.36 -22.45 21.76
C VAL A 371 -8.02 -21.88 21.28
N TYR A 372 -7.65 -20.70 21.77
CA TYR A 372 -6.47 -19.96 21.29
C TYR A 372 -5.36 -19.90 22.34
N GLU A 373 -4.12 -19.75 21.87
CA GLU A 373 -2.96 -19.56 22.72
C GLU A 373 -3.03 -18.26 23.53
N GLU A 374 -2.52 -18.31 24.76
CA GLU A 374 -2.46 -17.14 25.64
C GLU A 374 -1.23 -16.29 25.34
N THR A 375 -1.43 -15.18 24.64
CA THR A 375 -0.33 -14.29 24.24
C THR A 375 -0.43 -12.88 24.82
N SER A 376 0.75 -12.31 25.07
CA SER A 376 0.98 -10.87 25.27
C SER A 376 1.05 -10.14 23.92
N ASP A 377 0.64 -8.87 23.90
CA ASP A 377 0.77 -7.97 22.74
C ASP A 377 1.96 -7.01 22.85
N PHE A 378 2.79 -7.15 23.89
CA PHE A 378 4.00 -6.38 24.07
C PHE A 378 5.18 -7.26 24.48
N ILE A 379 6.37 -6.76 24.18
CA ILE A 379 7.64 -7.30 24.66
C ILE A 379 8.35 -6.27 25.53
N GLU A 380 9.25 -6.75 26.36
CA GLU A 380 10.12 -5.95 27.20
C GLU A 380 11.57 -6.29 26.84
N LEU A 381 12.42 -5.29 26.69
CA LEU A 381 13.84 -5.45 26.39
C LEU A 381 14.64 -4.68 27.44
N PRO A 382 15.13 -5.35 28.49
CA PRO A 382 15.92 -4.71 29.53
C PRO A 382 17.26 -4.25 28.98
N ILE A 383 17.70 -3.06 29.40
CA ILE A 383 19.05 -2.58 29.09
C ILE A 383 20.03 -3.04 30.17
N PRO A 384 21.33 -3.17 29.89
CA PRO A 384 22.27 -3.66 30.89
C PRO A 384 22.32 -2.75 32.13
N GLU A 385 22.41 -3.36 33.32
CA GLU A 385 22.16 -2.68 34.60
C GLU A 385 22.98 -1.40 34.79
N ALA A 386 24.25 -1.43 34.39
CA ALA A 386 25.16 -0.30 34.52
C ALA A 386 24.68 0.92 33.73
N PHE A 387 24.13 0.71 32.53
CA PHE A 387 23.59 1.77 31.68
C PHE A 387 22.22 2.23 32.17
N SER A 388 21.41 1.34 32.74
CA SER A 388 20.10 1.68 33.31
C SER A 388 20.17 2.79 34.35
N LYS A 389 21.18 2.77 35.23
CA LYS A 389 21.35 3.80 36.28
C LYS A 389 21.70 5.17 35.68
N VAL A 390 22.58 5.19 34.67
CA VAL A 390 22.96 6.43 33.98
C VAL A 390 21.78 6.96 33.16
N PHE A 391 21.10 6.08 32.44
CA PHE A 391 19.97 6.43 31.61
C PHE A 391 18.79 6.97 32.41
N HIS A 392 18.57 6.48 33.63
CA HIS A 392 17.52 7.01 34.50
C HIS A 392 17.66 8.52 34.77
N LYS A 393 18.89 8.99 35.02
CA LYS A 393 19.17 10.42 35.23
C LYS A 393 18.86 11.24 33.98
N PHE A 394 19.25 10.73 32.81
CA PHE A 394 19.00 11.39 31.53
C PHE A 394 17.51 11.38 31.15
N LEU A 395 16.80 10.29 31.42
CA LEU A 395 15.36 10.19 31.15
C LEU A 395 14.57 11.24 31.95
N CYS A 396 14.97 11.51 33.20
CA CYS A 396 14.39 12.62 33.96
C CYS A 396 14.64 14.00 33.33
N ARG A 397 15.79 14.22 32.69
CA ARG A 397 16.07 15.45 31.92
C ARG A 397 15.13 15.56 30.71
N LEU A 398 14.97 14.47 29.94
CA LEU A 398 14.05 14.42 28.79
C LEU A 398 12.60 14.64 29.20
N GLU A 399 12.14 14.04 30.30
CA GLU A 399 10.75 14.20 30.77
C GLU A 399 10.44 15.63 31.26
N ASN A 400 11.46 16.33 31.76
CA ASN A 400 11.34 17.71 32.20
C ASN A 400 11.39 18.72 31.05
N ALA A 401 11.86 18.31 29.86
CA ALA A 401 11.81 19.11 28.64
C ALA A 401 10.35 19.26 28.17
N ARG A 402 9.62 20.22 28.76
CA ARG A 402 8.18 20.43 28.51
C ARG A 402 7.92 21.39 27.36
N GLU A 403 8.93 22.16 26.96
CA GLU A 403 8.83 23.15 25.89
C GLU A 403 9.55 22.64 24.63
N LYS A 404 8.93 22.85 23.47
CA LYS A 404 9.48 22.46 22.15
C LYS A 404 10.92 22.97 21.95
N ARG A 405 11.23 24.14 22.51
CA ARG A 405 12.56 24.76 22.46
C ARG A 405 13.65 23.92 23.16
N GLU A 406 13.33 23.23 24.26
CA GLU A 406 14.28 22.36 24.95
C GLU A 406 14.46 21.04 24.21
N GLU A 407 13.40 20.51 23.57
CA GLU A 407 13.51 19.34 22.69
C GLU A 407 14.44 19.65 21.49
N ASP A 408 14.25 20.81 20.84
CA ASP A 408 15.08 21.26 19.71
C ASP A 408 16.56 21.40 20.11
N LEU A 409 16.84 21.97 21.30
CA LEU A 409 18.21 22.09 21.83
C LEU A 409 18.88 20.74 22.09
N ILE A 410 18.12 19.74 22.55
CA ILE A 410 18.64 18.38 22.77
C ILE A 410 18.94 17.70 21.43
N GLU A 411 18.10 17.89 20.41
CA GLU A 411 18.36 17.37 19.05
C GLU A 411 19.59 18.05 18.40
N GLU A 412 19.78 19.35 18.62
CA GLU A 412 20.98 20.10 18.19
C GLU A 412 22.26 19.60 18.90
N GLU A 413 22.22 19.50 20.24
CA GLU A 413 23.34 18.98 21.06
C GLU A 413 23.71 17.55 20.62
N PHE A 414 22.71 16.69 20.39
CA PHE A 414 22.92 15.35 19.84
C PHE A 414 23.61 15.42 18.48
N SER A 415 23.12 16.23 17.55
CA SER A 415 23.63 16.29 16.18
C SER A 415 25.06 16.83 16.09
N GLU A 416 25.44 17.76 16.96
CA GLU A 416 26.81 18.25 17.06
C GLU A 416 27.73 17.18 17.63
N ARG A 417 27.39 16.62 18.79
CA ARG A 417 28.22 15.62 19.45
C ARG A 417 28.31 14.31 18.66
N PHE A 418 27.24 13.89 17.99
CA PHE A 418 27.24 12.76 17.08
C PHE A 418 28.21 12.98 15.91
N ARG A 419 28.25 14.20 15.34
CA ARG A 419 29.21 14.55 14.28
C ARG A 419 30.66 14.54 14.80
N GLU A 420 30.91 14.99 16.03
CA GLU A 420 32.24 14.92 16.66
C GLU A 420 32.71 13.47 16.82
N ILE A 421 31.86 12.61 17.38
CA ILE A 421 32.13 11.17 17.53
C ILE A 421 32.39 10.56 16.14
N ASN A 422 31.53 10.86 15.16
CA ASN A 422 31.68 10.33 13.80
C ASN A 422 32.97 10.81 13.12
N ARG A 423 33.42 12.05 13.35
CA ARG A 423 34.72 12.52 12.87
C ARG A 423 35.88 11.77 13.52
N GLY A 424 35.80 11.53 14.84
CA GLY A 424 36.83 10.79 15.59
C GLY A 424 36.98 9.34 15.13
N PHE A 425 35.90 8.73 14.65
CA PHE A 425 35.87 7.35 14.15
C PHE A 425 36.09 7.20 12.63
N ASN A 426 36.37 8.29 11.91
CA ASN A 426 36.14 8.46 10.47
C ASN A 426 34.64 8.37 10.12
N GLN A 427 34.17 9.29 9.25
CA GLN A 427 32.77 9.71 9.03
C GLN A 427 31.74 8.64 8.55
N ARG A 428 31.94 7.36 8.85
CA ARG A 428 31.15 6.21 8.39
C ARG A 428 29.93 5.92 9.25
N LEU A 429 29.81 6.48 10.46
CA LEU A 429 28.66 6.26 11.32
C LEU A 429 27.43 6.96 10.76
N SER A 430 26.38 6.19 10.54
CA SER A 430 25.03 6.67 10.23
C SER A 430 24.03 6.02 11.18
N GLU A 431 22.85 6.62 11.38
CA GLU A 431 21.81 6.01 12.21
C GLU A 431 21.44 4.61 11.72
N LYS A 432 21.43 4.41 10.39
CA LYS A 432 21.13 3.13 9.76
C LYS A 432 22.19 2.09 10.09
N ALA A 433 23.47 2.43 9.99
CA ALA A 433 24.59 1.55 10.33
C ALA A 433 24.50 1.04 11.77
N LEU A 434 24.08 1.89 12.72
CA LEU A 434 23.89 1.51 14.12
C LEU A 434 22.77 0.46 14.29
N THR A 435 21.63 0.66 13.62
CA THR A 435 20.49 -0.28 13.70
C THR A 435 20.72 -1.62 13.01
N GLN A 436 21.75 -1.71 12.15
CA GLN A 436 22.09 -2.91 11.40
C GLN A 436 23.05 -3.83 12.15
N VAL A 437 23.71 -3.37 13.22
CA VAL A 437 24.72 -4.15 13.97
C VAL A 437 24.17 -5.51 14.42
N ILE A 438 22.90 -5.59 14.83
CA ILE A 438 22.26 -6.85 15.25
C ILE A 438 22.16 -7.90 14.13
N GLU A 439 22.01 -7.47 12.88
CA GLU A 439 21.89 -8.36 11.71
C GLU A 439 23.25 -9.03 11.37
N ASN A 440 24.38 -8.51 11.89
CA ASN A 440 25.69 -9.15 11.74
C ASN A 440 25.84 -10.44 12.57
N TYR A 441 24.98 -10.64 13.58
CA TYR A 441 25.08 -11.76 14.52
C TYR A 441 24.01 -12.83 14.29
N TYR A 442 22.91 -12.46 13.65
CA TYR A 442 21.80 -13.35 13.34
C TYR A 442 21.34 -13.09 11.92
N GLU A 443 21.34 -14.13 11.09
CA GLU A 443 20.75 -14.07 9.75
C GLU A 443 19.26 -13.74 9.87
N ASN A 444 18.90 -12.53 9.41
CA ASN A 444 17.56 -11.99 9.14
C ASN A 444 16.36 -12.74 9.76
N SER A 445 16.39 -12.94 11.08
CA SER A 445 15.45 -13.79 11.79
C SER A 445 14.26 -12.99 12.30
N ILE A 446 13.14 -13.66 12.54
CA ILE A 446 11.97 -13.02 13.16
C ILE A 446 12.31 -12.33 14.50
N PHE A 447 13.23 -12.92 15.27
CA PHE A 447 13.66 -12.35 16.55
C PHE A 447 14.44 -11.04 16.38
N THR A 448 15.29 -10.89 15.35
CA THR A 448 15.98 -9.60 15.12
C THR A 448 14.98 -8.51 14.76
N LYS A 449 13.95 -8.84 13.96
CA LYS A 449 12.87 -7.90 13.60
C LYS A 449 12.04 -7.49 14.81
N ILE A 450 11.75 -8.45 15.69
CA ILE A 450 11.05 -8.21 16.96
C ILE A 450 11.89 -7.29 17.86
N ILE A 451 13.19 -7.58 18.04
CA ILE A 451 14.09 -6.74 18.84
C ILE A 451 14.14 -5.32 18.28
N LYS A 452 14.23 -5.17 16.96
CA LYS A 452 14.18 -3.89 16.22
C LYS A 452 12.81 -3.21 16.21
N GLY A 453 11.78 -3.80 16.82
CA GLY A 453 10.42 -3.26 16.90
C GLY A 453 9.86 -2.94 15.53
N GLN A 454 10.19 -3.78 14.56
CA GLN A 454 9.73 -3.58 13.20
C GLN A 454 8.21 -3.65 13.19
N ASP A 455 7.58 -2.64 12.61
CA ASP A 455 6.14 -2.62 12.46
C ASP A 455 5.70 -3.87 11.67
N PRO A 456 4.72 -4.65 12.17
CA PRO A 456 4.15 -5.78 11.45
C PRO A 456 3.71 -5.46 10.01
N LYS A 457 3.32 -4.21 9.70
CA LYS A 457 3.08 -3.74 8.31
C LYS A 457 4.30 -3.91 7.41
N HIS A 458 5.48 -3.69 7.98
CA HIS A 458 6.76 -3.87 7.34
C HIS A 458 7.39 -5.23 7.64
N PHE A 459 6.71 -6.17 8.31
CA PHE A 459 7.16 -7.57 8.44
C PHE A 459 5.95 -8.48 8.73
N PRO A 460 5.18 -8.88 7.69
CA PRO A 460 3.87 -9.52 7.87
C PRO A 460 3.90 -10.82 8.65
N SER A 461 5.04 -11.52 8.67
CA SER A 461 5.26 -12.70 9.51
C SER A 461 4.89 -12.48 10.98
N LEU A 462 5.08 -11.27 11.53
CA LEU A 462 4.74 -10.97 12.93
C LEU A 462 3.25 -11.10 13.23
N PHE A 463 2.38 -10.98 12.23
CA PHE A 463 0.94 -11.16 12.42
C PHE A 463 0.55 -12.60 12.66
N TYR A 464 1.31 -13.54 12.11
CA TYR A 464 0.92 -14.96 12.07
C TYR A 464 1.60 -15.80 13.15
N VAL A 465 2.55 -15.22 13.86
CA VAL A 465 3.46 -15.97 14.73
C VAL A 465 3.14 -15.77 16.21
N VAL A 466 3.38 -16.82 16.98
CA VAL A 466 3.49 -16.78 18.43
C VAL A 466 4.89 -17.25 18.80
N CYS A 467 5.55 -16.47 19.64
CA CYS A 467 6.93 -16.70 20.05
C CYS A 467 7.03 -16.89 21.56
N ASP A 468 7.92 -17.77 22.00
CA ASP A 468 8.29 -17.90 23.41
C ASP A 468 9.13 -16.68 23.83
N THR A 469 8.67 -15.99 24.87
CA THR A 469 9.36 -14.85 25.47
C THR A 469 10.77 -15.23 25.93
N ARG A 470 10.96 -16.45 26.47
CA ARG A 470 12.28 -16.95 26.90
C ARG A 470 13.23 -17.13 25.72
N ALA A 471 12.71 -17.62 24.59
CA ALA A 471 13.51 -17.77 23.37
C ALA A 471 13.99 -16.41 22.86
N LEU A 472 13.10 -15.41 22.79
CA LEU A 472 13.47 -14.03 22.44
C LEU A 472 14.57 -13.49 23.38
N TYR A 473 14.40 -13.66 24.70
CA TYR A 473 15.41 -13.21 25.66
C TYR A 473 16.75 -13.93 25.52
N SER A 474 16.75 -15.23 25.20
CA SER A 474 17.98 -15.98 24.95
C SER A 474 18.75 -15.41 23.76
N VAL A 475 18.05 -15.07 22.67
CA VAL A 475 18.61 -14.45 21.46
C VAL A 475 19.18 -13.06 21.79
N TYR A 476 18.40 -12.24 22.48
CA TYR A 476 18.81 -10.90 22.88
C TYR A 476 20.01 -10.91 23.84
N ARG A 477 20.04 -11.83 24.81
CA ARG A 477 21.16 -11.96 25.75
C ARG A 477 22.43 -12.46 25.06
N TYR A 478 22.30 -13.44 24.16
CA TYR A 478 23.43 -13.91 23.37
C TYR A 478 24.02 -12.77 22.53
N TYR A 479 23.19 -11.97 21.86
CA TYR A 479 23.63 -10.78 21.12
C TYR A 479 24.49 -9.86 21.99
N LEU A 480 24.00 -9.49 23.17
CA LEU A 480 24.72 -8.59 24.07
C LEU A 480 26.00 -9.19 24.63
N ASN A 481 26.03 -10.52 24.86
CA ASN A 481 27.24 -11.22 25.27
C ASN A 481 28.31 -11.21 24.17
N GLU A 482 27.91 -11.37 22.90
CA GLU A 482 28.83 -11.27 21.76
C GLU A 482 29.43 -9.86 21.65
N LEU A 483 28.59 -8.82 21.77
CA LEU A 483 29.08 -7.43 21.83
C LEU A 483 30.05 -7.21 23.01
N ALA A 484 29.76 -7.79 24.17
CA ALA A 484 30.63 -7.73 25.35
C ALA A 484 31.97 -8.43 25.11
N GLY A 485 31.96 -9.61 24.45
CA GLY A 485 33.15 -10.39 24.12
C GLY A 485 34.06 -9.65 23.14
N ILE A 486 33.50 -9.10 22.06
CA ILE A 486 34.25 -8.38 21.02
C ILE A 486 34.86 -7.08 21.57
N SER A 487 34.07 -6.29 22.31
CA SER A 487 34.52 -5.04 22.91
C SER A 487 35.47 -5.26 24.11
N GLY A 488 35.39 -6.41 24.77
CA GLY A 488 36.05 -6.65 26.07
C GLY A 488 35.36 -5.93 27.24
N VAL A 489 34.20 -5.32 27.02
CA VAL A 489 33.44 -4.59 28.05
C VAL A 489 32.43 -5.52 28.71
N ARG A 490 32.78 -6.05 29.89
CA ARG A 490 31.95 -7.02 30.63
C ARG A 490 30.56 -6.51 31.05
N LEU A 491 30.34 -5.19 31.09
CA LEU A 491 29.08 -4.60 31.53
C LEU A 491 27.94 -4.78 30.51
N ILE A 492 28.25 -4.93 29.23
CA ILE A 492 27.25 -5.06 28.16
C ILE A 492 26.44 -6.36 28.32
N GLY A 493 27.08 -7.47 28.69
CA GLY A 493 26.42 -8.77 28.86
C GLY A 493 25.62 -8.94 30.17
N LYS A 494 25.64 -7.93 31.07
CA LYS A 494 24.94 -8.00 32.37
C LYS A 494 23.49 -7.52 32.25
N VAL A 495 22.66 -8.37 31.66
CA VAL A 495 21.21 -8.18 31.58
C VAL A 495 20.50 -9.17 32.49
N ARG A 496 19.56 -8.66 33.30
CA ARG A 496 18.73 -9.48 34.18
C ARG A 496 17.63 -10.15 33.34
N GLU A 497 17.36 -11.43 33.62
CA GLU A 497 16.24 -12.13 33.01
C GLU A 497 14.93 -11.50 33.46
N ALA A 498 14.02 -11.25 32.51
CA ALA A 498 12.66 -10.93 32.87
C ALA A 498 11.99 -12.20 33.42
N ASN A 499 11.21 -12.07 34.48
CA ASN A 499 10.47 -13.18 35.09
C ASN A 499 9.29 -13.67 34.23
N ASN A 500 9.11 -13.12 33.02
CA ASN A 500 7.98 -13.42 32.16
C ASN A 500 8.21 -14.76 31.42
N SER A 501 7.64 -15.82 31.97
CA SER A 501 7.38 -17.06 31.24
C SER A 501 6.02 -16.94 30.56
N GLY A 502 6.01 -16.75 29.24
CA GLY A 502 4.78 -16.63 28.48
C GLY A 502 5.04 -16.53 26.98
N MET A 503 3.97 -16.54 26.22
CA MET A 503 4.00 -16.37 24.77
C MET A 503 3.67 -14.92 24.40
N PHE A 504 4.21 -14.42 23.29
CA PHE A 504 3.84 -13.12 22.73
C PHE A 504 3.61 -13.23 21.21
N GLY A 505 2.82 -12.30 20.66
CA GLY A 505 2.49 -12.27 19.22
C GLY A 505 1.01 -12.50 18.96
N SER A 506 0.70 -13.22 17.88
CA SER A 506 -0.66 -13.42 17.38
C SER A 506 -1.62 -13.92 18.47
N ARG A 507 -2.85 -13.41 18.44
CA ARG A 507 -3.92 -13.77 19.39
C ARG A 507 -4.86 -14.85 18.88
N VAL A 508 -4.63 -15.33 17.66
CA VAL A 508 -5.57 -16.21 16.94
C VAL A 508 -4.93 -17.53 16.52
N VAL A 509 -3.75 -17.86 17.06
CA VAL A 509 -3.15 -19.18 16.93
C VAL A 509 -3.98 -20.16 17.75
N VAL A 510 -4.52 -21.16 17.06
CA VAL A 510 -5.36 -22.20 17.64
C VAL A 510 -4.48 -23.21 18.38
N LYS A 511 -4.92 -23.63 19.57
CA LYS A 511 -4.28 -24.71 20.33
C LYS A 511 -4.38 -26.03 19.58
N LYS A 512 -3.35 -26.87 19.70
CA LYS A 512 -3.33 -28.19 19.04
C LYS A 512 -4.53 -29.05 19.44
N GLU A 513 -4.94 -29.02 20.71
CA GLU A 513 -6.09 -29.76 21.22
C GLU A 513 -7.40 -29.31 20.57
N ALA A 514 -7.58 -28.01 20.36
CA ALA A 514 -8.76 -27.46 19.71
C ALA A 514 -8.83 -27.85 18.22
N ALA A 515 -7.68 -27.92 17.55
CA ALA A 515 -7.60 -28.45 16.18
C ALA A 515 -7.96 -29.95 16.13
N VAL A 516 -7.43 -30.76 17.06
CA VAL A 516 -7.75 -32.19 17.18
C VAL A 516 -9.26 -32.41 17.35
N GLU A 517 -9.88 -31.73 18.30
CA GLU A 517 -11.32 -31.85 18.56
C GLU A 517 -12.17 -31.42 17.36
N ARG A 518 -11.73 -30.41 16.62
CA ARG A 518 -12.38 -30.00 15.36
C ARG A 518 -12.38 -31.12 14.32
N PHE A 519 -11.23 -31.74 14.06
CA PHE A 519 -11.12 -32.83 13.07
C PHE A 519 -11.81 -34.12 13.53
N LYS A 520 -11.84 -34.40 14.84
CA LYS A 520 -12.66 -35.49 15.40
C LYS A 520 -14.14 -35.24 15.12
N LYS A 521 -14.63 -34.03 15.38
CA LYS A 521 -16.04 -33.67 15.17
C LYS A 521 -16.45 -33.75 13.70
N LEU A 522 -15.61 -33.28 12.77
CA LEU A 522 -15.86 -33.44 11.33
C LEU A 522 -15.97 -34.90 10.91
N ARG A 523 -15.12 -35.78 11.45
CA ARG A 523 -15.19 -37.23 11.20
C ARG A 523 -16.51 -37.82 11.67
N LEU A 524 -16.94 -37.50 12.89
CA LEU A 524 -18.23 -37.94 13.43
C LEU A 524 -19.39 -37.48 12.53
N CYS A 525 -19.37 -36.22 12.09
CA CYS A 525 -20.39 -35.71 11.17
C CYS A 525 -20.41 -36.44 9.81
N LEU A 526 -19.28 -36.97 9.34
CA LEU A 526 -19.22 -37.78 8.11
C LEU A 526 -19.79 -39.19 8.32
N ASP A 527 -19.52 -39.80 9.47
CA ASP A 527 -19.96 -41.16 9.78
C ASP A 527 -21.50 -41.24 9.95
N ASP A 528 -22.11 -40.17 10.46
CA ASP A 528 -23.56 -40.09 10.73
C ASP A 528 -24.40 -39.64 9.52
N GLU A 529 -23.79 -39.15 8.44
CA GLU A 529 -24.51 -38.49 7.34
C GLU A 529 -24.80 -39.42 6.16
N ASN A 530 -26.09 -39.65 5.93
CA ASN A 530 -26.58 -40.54 4.87
C ASN A 530 -27.10 -39.80 3.63
N ARG A 531 -27.24 -38.47 3.70
CA ARG A 531 -27.63 -37.64 2.55
C ARG A 531 -26.39 -37.19 1.81
N TRP A 532 -26.28 -37.57 0.52
CA TRP A 532 -25.11 -37.27 -0.31
C TRP A 532 -24.71 -35.79 -0.30
N GLU A 533 -25.68 -34.86 -0.30
CA GLU A 533 -25.44 -33.42 -0.35
C GLU A 533 -24.76 -32.91 0.92
N ASN A 534 -25.28 -33.34 2.07
CA ASN A 534 -24.69 -33.00 3.36
C ASN A 534 -23.34 -33.69 3.55
N PHE A 535 -23.23 -34.97 3.15
CA PHE A 535 -21.97 -35.71 3.20
C PHE A 535 -20.90 -34.97 2.39
N HIS A 536 -21.24 -34.59 1.15
CA HIS A 536 -20.35 -33.82 0.28
C HIS A 536 -19.92 -32.50 0.95
N ASN A 537 -20.84 -31.77 1.58
CA ASN A 537 -20.51 -30.52 2.26
C ASN A 537 -19.55 -30.68 3.44
N VAL A 538 -19.79 -31.66 4.32
CA VAL A 538 -18.87 -31.96 5.44
C VAL A 538 -17.53 -32.44 4.89
N TYR A 539 -17.54 -33.26 3.84
CA TYR A 539 -16.33 -33.82 3.24
C TYR A 539 -15.49 -32.73 2.57
N THR A 540 -16.11 -31.82 1.80
CA THR A 540 -15.43 -30.64 1.24
C THR A 540 -14.87 -29.76 2.36
N LEU A 541 -15.60 -29.55 3.46
CA LEU A 541 -15.12 -28.77 4.59
C LEU A 541 -13.90 -29.43 5.26
N TYR A 542 -13.91 -30.76 5.41
CA TYR A 542 -12.77 -31.54 5.90
C TYR A 542 -11.55 -31.37 4.99
N VAL A 543 -11.72 -31.56 3.68
CA VAL A 543 -10.66 -31.40 2.66
C VAL A 543 -10.09 -29.98 2.70
N HIS A 544 -10.96 -28.97 2.72
CA HIS A 544 -10.54 -27.57 2.81
C HIS A 544 -9.69 -27.29 4.04
N GLN A 545 -10.12 -27.75 5.23
CA GLN A 545 -9.37 -27.48 6.47
C GLN A 545 -8.05 -28.26 6.53
N LEU A 546 -8.01 -29.49 6.03
CA LEU A 546 -6.78 -30.27 5.91
C LEU A 546 -5.78 -29.57 5.00
N LEU A 547 -6.21 -29.14 3.82
CA LEU A 547 -5.38 -28.38 2.88
C LEU A 547 -4.94 -27.05 3.49
N SER A 548 -5.80 -26.36 4.24
CA SER A 548 -5.46 -25.10 4.90
C SER A 548 -4.31 -25.26 5.91
N ILE A 549 -4.30 -26.32 6.72
CA ILE A 549 -3.19 -26.61 7.65
C ILE A 549 -1.94 -27.08 6.91
N CYS A 550 -2.08 -27.80 5.79
CA CYS A 550 -0.91 -28.30 5.06
C CYS A 550 -0.21 -27.24 4.19
N THR A 551 -0.90 -26.13 3.86
CA THR A 551 -0.42 -25.16 2.86
C THR A 551 -0.34 -23.72 3.38
N GLY A 552 -0.98 -23.41 4.51
CA GLY A 552 -1.09 -22.04 5.00
C GLY A 552 -1.83 -21.10 4.03
N HIS A 553 -2.68 -21.65 3.17
CA HIS A 553 -3.44 -20.89 2.18
C HIS A 553 -4.31 -19.81 2.84
N ARG A 554 -4.47 -18.67 2.16
CA ARG A 554 -5.30 -17.57 2.65
C ARG A 554 -6.79 -17.93 2.55
N ALA A 555 -7.60 -17.42 3.45
CA ALA A 555 -9.05 -17.44 3.33
C ALA A 555 -9.48 -16.45 2.26
N VAL A 556 -9.73 -16.97 1.07
CA VAL A 556 -10.16 -16.23 -0.11
C VAL A 556 -11.44 -16.84 -0.66
N LYS A 557 -11.99 -16.20 -1.69
CA LYS A 557 -13.07 -16.75 -2.51
C LYS A 557 -12.48 -17.88 -3.37
N SER A 558 -13.13 -19.04 -3.40
CA SER A 558 -12.70 -20.24 -4.14
C SER A 558 -11.24 -20.65 -3.88
N PRO A 559 -10.87 -20.99 -2.63
CA PRO A 559 -9.53 -21.51 -2.34
C PRO A 559 -9.29 -22.81 -3.09
N PHE A 560 -8.06 -22.99 -3.62
CA PHE A 560 -7.71 -24.13 -4.47
C PHE A 560 -8.65 -24.21 -5.68
N GLU A 561 -8.71 -23.11 -6.46
CA GLU A 561 -9.74 -22.89 -7.47
C GLU A 561 -9.69 -23.97 -8.56
N ASN A 562 -8.50 -24.44 -8.94
CA ASN A 562 -8.35 -25.32 -10.09
C ASN A 562 -7.61 -26.62 -9.73
N VAL A 563 -8.16 -27.77 -10.10
CA VAL A 563 -7.48 -29.07 -9.92
C VAL A 563 -6.14 -29.13 -10.67
N LEU A 564 -5.99 -28.38 -11.75
CA LEU A 564 -4.76 -28.30 -12.55
C LEU A 564 -3.64 -27.51 -11.86
N GLU A 565 -3.92 -26.84 -10.73
CA GLU A 565 -2.89 -26.21 -9.90
C GLU A 565 -2.10 -27.25 -9.07
N PHE A 566 -2.64 -28.46 -8.93
CA PHE A 566 -1.98 -29.56 -8.22
C PHE A 566 -1.13 -30.37 -9.19
N ASP A 567 0.18 -30.39 -8.95
CA ASP A 567 1.10 -31.33 -9.59
C ASP A 567 1.31 -32.52 -8.64
N PHE A 568 0.62 -33.62 -8.94
CA PHE A 568 0.70 -34.86 -8.18
C PHE A 568 1.95 -35.69 -8.50
N GLU A 569 2.66 -35.41 -9.59
CA GLU A 569 3.90 -36.12 -9.92
C GLU A 569 5.05 -35.59 -9.06
N THR A 570 5.13 -34.26 -8.89
CA THR A 570 6.19 -33.62 -8.09
C THR A 570 5.76 -33.28 -6.66
N ASN A 571 4.49 -33.52 -6.32
CA ASN A 571 3.83 -33.12 -5.07
C ASN A 571 3.96 -31.62 -4.82
N GLN A 572 3.53 -30.81 -5.78
CA GLN A 572 3.59 -29.36 -5.72
C GLN A 572 2.20 -28.74 -5.95
N LEU A 573 2.01 -27.53 -5.43
CA LEU A 573 0.81 -26.75 -5.63
C LEU A 573 1.19 -25.36 -6.12
N TRP A 574 0.55 -24.95 -7.21
CA TRP A 574 0.63 -23.61 -7.73
C TRP A 574 -0.45 -22.75 -7.10
N LEU A 575 -0.05 -21.73 -6.34
CA LEU A 575 -0.97 -20.85 -5.62
C LEU A 575 -0.97 -19.46 -6.21
N SER A 576 -2.15 -18.94 -6.52
CA SER A 576 -2.36 -17.54 -6.84
C SER A 576 -2.60 -16.74 -5.57
N ASP A 577 -1.66 -15.88 -5.20
CA ASP A 577 -1.72 -15.09 -3.98
C ASP A 577 -2.58 -13.83 -4.10
N LYS A 578 -2.73 -13.32 -5.34
CA LYS A 578 -3.49 -12.10 -5.64
C LYS A 578 -4.10 -12.22 -7.04
N ILE A 579 -5.43 -12.15 -7.11
CA ILE A 579 -6.15 -11.94 -8.37
C ILE A 579 -6.52 -10.46 -8.44
N ASN A 580 -5.54 -9.60 -8.77
CA ASN A 580 -5.85 -8.25 -9.23
C ASN A 580 -6.02 -8.29 -10.75
N LYS A 581 -6.96 -7.52 -11.29
CA LYS A 581 -7.28 -7.46 -12.75
C LYS A 581 -6.10 -7.11 -13.67
N LYS A 582 -4.90 -6.83 -13.12
CA LYS A 582 -3.71 -6.45 -13.87
C LYS A 582 -2.47 -7.30 -13.61
N ASP A 583 -2.31 -7.90 -12.43
CA ASP A 583 -1.11 -8.69 -12.09
C ASP A 583 -1.48 -9.91 -11.24
N GLN A 584 -0.94 -11.06 -11.65
CA GLN A 584 -1.06 -12.33 -10.92
C GLN A 584 0.29 -12.59 -10.24
N SER A 585 0.30 -12.62 -8.91
CA SER A 585 1.45 -13.11 -8.14
C SER A 585 1.21 -14.57 -7.80
N PHE A 586 2.11 -15.45 -8.21
CA PHE A 586 2.02 -16.87 -7.93
C PHE A 586 3.21 -17.37 -7.14
N ARG A 587 3.00 -18.41 -6.33
CA ARG A 587 4.07 -19.20 -5.73
C ARG A 587 3.85 -20.69 -5.99
N ILE A 588 4.96 -21.42 -6.02
CA ILE A 588 4.95 -22.89 -6.03
C ILE A 588 5.36 -23.33 -4.64
N ILE A 589 4.53 -24.17 -4.01
CA ILE A 589 4.86 -24.78 -2.72
C ILE A 589 4.84 -26.31 -2.84
N PRO A 590 5.74 -27.02 -2.15
CA PRO A 590 5.64 -28.46 -1.98
C PRO A 590 4.43 -28.80 -1.10
N LEU A 591 3.78 -29.91 -1.41
CA LEU A 591 2.64 -30.44 -0.68
C LEU A 591 3.06 -31.55 0.28
N ALA A 592 2.41 -31.54 1.44
CA ALA A 592 2.43 -32.64 2.39
C ALA A 592 1.83 -33.90 1.72
N ARG A 593 2.40 -35.08 1.98
CA ARG A 593 1.91 -36.35 1.41
C ARG A 593 0.44 -36.57 1.77
N LEU A 594 0.05 -36.24 2.99
CA LEU A 594 -1.33 -36.35 3.44
C LEU A 594 -2.29 -35.48 2.62
N ALA A 595 -1.86 -34.27 2.26
CA ALA A 595 -2.64 -33.37 1.41
C ALA A 595 -2.82 -33.95 0.00
N VAL A 596 -1.76 -34.51 -0.59
CA VAL A 596 -1.83 -35.19 -1.88
C VAL A 596 -2.82 -36.36 -1.85
N GLU A 597 -2.70 -37.24 -0.85
CA GLU A 597 -3.58 -38.40 -0.69
C GLU A 597 -5.05 -37.96 -0.51
N GLN A 598 -5.31 -36.95 0.30
CA GLN A 598 -6.66 -36.45 0.52
C GLN A 598 -7.25 -35.81 -0.75
N THR A 599 -6.46 -35.06 -1.51
CA THR A 599 -6.91 -34.45 -2.76
C THR A 599 -7.24 -35.51 -3.81
N GLN A 600 -6.43 -36.56 -3.94
CA GLN A 600 -6.72 -37.69 -4.83
C GLN A 600 -8.02 -38.39 -4.43
N LYS A 601 -8.24 -38.64 -3.13
CA LYS A 601 -9.50 -39.19 -2.62
C LYS A 601 -10.70 -38.27 -2.85
N TYR A 602 -10.50 -36.95 -2.88
CA TYR A 602 -11.55 -36.00 -3.25
C TYR A 602 -11.87 -36.07 -4.75
N ILE A 603 -10.89 -36.23 -5.63
CA ILE A 603 -11.11 -36.49 -7.06
C ILE A 603 -11.92 -37.78 -7.27
N GLU A 604 -11.58 -38.85 -6.56
CA GLU A 604 -12.35 -40.11 -6.59
C GLU A 604 -13.78 -39.95 -6.09
N HIS A 605 -13.96 -39.16 -5.03
CA HIS A 605 -15.28 -38.82 -4.51
C HIS A 605 -16.13 -38.10 -5.57
N LEU A 606 -15.58 -37.08 -6.24
CA LEU A 606 -16.29 -36.36 -7.29
C LEU A 606 -16.68 -37.27 -8.46
N ARG A 607 -15.79 -38.19 -8.87
CA ARG A 607 -16.10 -39.19 -9.90
C ARG A 607 -17.24 -40.13 -9.47
N SER A 608 -17.21 -40.59 -8.22
CA SER A 608 -18.26 -41.45 -7.65
C SER A 608 -19.60 -40.71 -7.55
N LEU A 609 -19.55 -39.42 -7.20
CA LEU A 609 -20.72 -38.58 -7.11
C LEU A 609 -21.33 -38.30 -8.50
N CYS A 610 -20.50 -38.07 -9.53
CA CYS A 610 -20.96 -37.99 -10.92
C CYS A 610 -21.74 -39.25 -11.32
N PHE A 611 -21.19 -40.43 -11.05
CA PHE A 611 -21.85 -41.69 -11.37
C PHE A 611 -23.20 -41.82 -10.66
N TYR A 612 -23.23 -41.56 -9.35
CA TYR A 612 -24.46 -41.63 -8.54
C TYR A 612 -25.55 -40.64 -9.02
N LEU A 613 -25.17 -39.43 -9.42
CA LEU A 613 -26.10 -38.37 -9.79
C LEU A 613 -26.47 -38.33 -11.27
N THR A 614 -25.84 -39.17 -12.12
CA THR A 614 -25.97 -39.12 -13.60
C THR A 614 -27.43 -39.06 -14.07
N ASN A 615 -28.30 -39.87 -13.46
CA ASN A 615 -29.70 -39.96 -13.86
C ASN A 615 -30.64 -39.00 -13.12
N SER A 616 -30.24 -38.51 -11.94
CA SER A 616 -31.11 -37.71 -11.07
C SER A 616 -30.84 -36.21 -11.15
N HIS A 617 -29.59 -35.79 -11.41
CA HIS A 617 -29.17 -34.39 -11.40
C HIS A 617 -28.13 -34.11 -12.51
N PRO A 618 -28.49 -34.24 -13.80
CA PRO A 618 -27.54 -34.13 -14.92
C PRO A 618 -26.85 -32.76 -15.04
N GLU A 619 -27.52 -31.67 -14.66
CA GLU A 619 -26.92 -30.34 -14.63
C GLU A 619 -25.78 -30.27 -13.61
N LEU A 620 -25.99 -30.80 -12.41
CA LEU A 620 -24.97 -30.85 -11.37
C LEU A 620 -23.79 -31.73 -11.78
N VAL A 621 -24.04 -32.85 -12.47
CA VAL A 621 -22.96 -33.70 -13.02
C VAL A 621 -22.09 -32.93 -14.01
N THR A 622 -22.69 -32.08 -14.85
CA THR A 622 -21.95 -31.24 -15.79
C THR A 622 -21.01 -30.27 -15.06
N GLU A 623 -21.49 -29.66 -13.98
CA GLU A 623 -20.68 -28.76 -13.15
C GLU A 623 -19.54 -29.51 -12.43
N ILE A 624 -19.80 -30.71 -11.87
CA ILE A 624 -18.77 -31.54 -11.22
C ILE A 624 -17.70 -31.99 -12.24
N GLN A 625 -18.11 -32.38 -13.45
CA GLN A 625 -17.17 -32.70 -14.53
C GLN A 625 -16.35 -31.48 -14.95
N GLY A 626 -16.95 -30.28 -14.91
CA GLY A 626 -16.24 -29.02 -15.11
C GLY A 626 -15.15 -28.82 -14.05
N ALA A 627 -15.44 -29.08 -12.77
CA ALA A 627 -14.46 -28.99 -11.69
C ALA A 627 -13.30 -29.99 -11.88
N LEU A 628 -13.61 -31.24 -12.26
CA LEU A 628 -12.61 -32.28 -12.57
C LEU A 628 -11.73 -31.96 -13.78
N LYS A 629 -12.18 -31.08 -14.68
CA LYS A 629 -11.43 -30.61 -15.85
C LYS A 629 -10.74 -29.26 -15.63
N GLY A 630 -10.86 -28.67 -14.44
CA GLY A 630 -10.30 -27.35 -14.15
C GLY A 630 -11.03 -26.19 -14.83
N GLN A 631 -12.31 -26.38 -15.18
CA GLN A 631 -13.15 -25.38 -15.85
C GLN A 631 -14.10 -24.68 -14.87
N ARG A 632 -14.22 -25.21 -13.66
CA ARG A 632 -15.04 -24.70 -12.55
C ARG A 632 -14.24 -24.83 -11.24
N PRO A 633 -14.63 -24.12 -10.17
CA PRO A 633 -13.99 -24.24 -8.86
C PRO A 633 -13.90 -25.71 -8.41
N PHE A 634 -12.70 -26.14 -8.04
CA PHE A 634 -12.43 -27.53 -7.66
C PHE A 634 -13.11 -27.90 -6.33
N LEU A 635 -13.05 -27.02 -5.33
CA LEU A 635 -13.82 -27.15 -4.10
C LEU A 635 -15.14 -26.39 -4.22
N PHE A 636 -16.24 -27.05 -3.86
CA PHE A 636 -17.57 -26.46 -3.84
C PHE A 636 -18.45 -27.12 -2.78
N PHE A 637 -19.48 -26.41 -2.37
CA PHE A 637 -20.58 -26.94 -1.56
C PHE A 637 -21.81 -27.15 -2.45
N CYS A 638 -22.76 -27.95 -1.97
CA CYS A 638 -24.06 -28.16 -2.58
C CYS A 638 -25.17 -27.65 -1.66
N SER A 639 -26.09 -26.87 -2.20
CA SER A 639 -27.31 -26.48 -1.50
C SER A 639 -28.48 -26.45 -2.47
N ASN A 640 -29.56 -27.17 -2.13
CA ASN A 640 -30.72 -27.35 -3.00
C ASN A 640 -30.31 -27.85 -4.38
N GLN A 641 -29.40 -28.83 -4.43
CA GLN A 641 -28.89 -29.45 -5.66
C GLN A 641 -28.13 -28.49 -6.60
N LYS A 642 -27.71 -27.33 -6.10
CA LYS A 642 -26.89 -26.36 -6.83
C LYS A 642 -25.54 -26.18 -6.17
N ILE A 643 -24.53 -25.90 -7.00
CA ILE A 643 -23.20 -25.53 -6.51
C ILE A 643 -23.27 -24.18 -5.80
N ARG A 644 -22.72 -24.15 -4.58
CA ARG A 644 -22.43 -22.95 -3.81
C ARG A 644 -20.91 -22.87 -3.68
N GLU A 645 -20.38 -21.70 -3.96
CA GLU A 645 -18.95 -21.43 -3.90
C GLU A 645 -18.38 -21.56 -2.47
N VAL A 646 -17.15 -22.08 -2.36
CA VAL A 646 -16.40 -22.06 -1.09
C VAL A 646 -15.82 -20.66 -0.87
N LYS A 647 -16.31 -19.98 0.16
CA LYS A 647 -15.82 -18.67 0.61
C LYS A 647 -16.01 -18.53 2.13
N PRO A 648 -15.34 -17.55 2.79
CA PRO A 648 -15.35 -17.43 4.24
C PRO A 648 -16.76 -17.44 4.86
N GLU A 649 -17.74 -16.79 4.23
CA GLU A 649 -19.12 -16.75 4.74
C GLU A 649 -19.78 -18.14 4.69
N THR A 650 -19.61 -18.86 3.58
CA THR A 650 -20.22 -20.19 3.40
C THR A 650 -19.59 -21.25 4.30
N ILE A 651 -18.28 -21.13 4.55
CA ILE A 651 -17.57 -21.97 5.51
C ILE A 651 -18.13 -21.71 6.91
N CYS A 652 -18.23 -20.44 7.32
CA CYS A 652 -18.76 -20.07 8.63
C CYS A 652 -20.21 -20.56 8.84
N ASP A 653 -21.06 -20.49 7.79
CA ASP A 653 -22.42 -21.02 7.83
C ASP A 653 -22.45 -22.54 8.08
N LEU A 654 -21.63 -23.30 7.36
CA LEU A 654 -21.54 -24.77 7.52
C LEU A 654 -20.92 -25.16 8.85
N GLU A 655 -19.87 -24.48 9.28
CA GLU A 655 -19.25 -24.70 10.58
C GLU A 655 -20.29 -24.52 11.70
N ARG A 656 -21.15 -23.51 11.59
CA ARG A 656 -22.27 -23.32 12.52
C ARG A 656 -23.29 -24.45 12.44
N SER A 657 -23.69 -24.91 11.24
CA SER A 657 -24.69 -25.97 11.10
C SER A 657 -24.23 -27.31 11.68
N TYR A 658 -22.93 -27.59 11.64
CA TYR A 658 -22.35 -28.79 12.25
C TYR A 658 -21.91 -28.57 13.71
N GLY A 659 -22.19 -27.40 14.29
CA GLY A 659 -21.86 -27.06 15.67
C GLY A 659 -20.36 -27.01 15.95
N LEU A 660 -19.52 -26.73 14.94
CA LEU A 660 -18.09 -26.57 15.13
C LEU A 660 -17.78 -25.26 15.88
N THR A 661 -16.73 -25.29 16.69
CA THR A 661 -16.23 -24.08 17.37
C THR A 661 -15.86 -23.04 16.33
N LYS A 662 -16.29 -21.78 16.54
CA LYS A 662 -16.02 -20.69 15.61
C LYS A 662 -14.54 -20.31 15.65
N LEU A 663 -13.86 -20.47 14.52
CA LEU A 663 -12.47 -20.05 14.35
C LEU A 663 -12.39 -18.81 13.46
N VAL A 664 -11.26 -18.09 13.53
CA VAL A 664 -10.95 -17.06 12.53
C VAL A 664 -10.71 -17.71 11.17
N SER A 665 -11.05 -17.04 10.07
CA SER A 665 -11.00 -17.66 8.73
C SER A 665 -9.60 -18.14 8.31
N ASN A 666 -8.54 -17.43 8.72
CA ASN A 666 -7.15 -17.74 8.42
C ASN A 666 -6.46 -18.64 9.46
N TRP A 667 -7.21 -19.29 10.35
CA TRP A 667 -6.62 -20.00 11.50
C TRP A 667 -5.58 -21.05 11.10
N GLY A 668 -5.77 -21.77 9.97
CA GLY A 668 -4.82 -22.77 9.50
C GLY A 668 -3.45 -22.20 9.13
N ARG A 669 -3.41 -20.96 8.63
CA ARG A 669 -2.17 -20.23 8.32
C ARG A 669 -1.42 -19.85 9.59
N HIS A 670 -2.12 -19.26 10.56
CA HIS A 670 -1.58 -18.94 11.90
C HIS A 670 -1.06 -20.20 12.60
N PHE A 671 -1.84 -21.27 12.53
CA PHE A 671 -1.51 -22.57 13.11
C PHE A 671 -0.22 -23.15 12.51
N LEU A 672 -0.15 -23.33 11.19
CA LEU A 672 1.03 -23.90 10.55
C LEU A 672 2.26 -23.01 10.75
N TYR A 673 2.14 -21.69 10.55
CA TYR A 673 3.29 -20.77 10.66
C TYR A 673 3.91 -20.82 12.06
N SER A 674 3.08 -20.69 13.11
CA SER A 674 3.55 -20.67 14.49
C SER A 674 4.17 -21.99 14.93
N HIS A 675 3.54 -23.12 14.60
CA HIS A 675 4.09 -24.42 14.98
C HIS A 675 5.34 -24.79 14.19
N SER A 676 5.49 -24.27 12.96
CA SER A 676 6.70 -24.49 12.16
C SER A 676 7.89 -23.66 12.64
N LEU A 677 7.65 -22.55 13.35
CA LEU A 677 8.72 -21.69 13.86
C LEU A 677 9.58 -22.45 14.87
N GLY A 678 10.89 -22.48 14.64
CA GLY A 678 11.86 -23.19 15.50
C GLY A 678 11.94 -24.70 15.24
N ALA A 679 10.89 -25.32 14.68
CA ALA A 679 10.93 -26.71 14.21
C ALA A 679 11.54 -26.81 12.80
N VAL A 680 11.25 -25.84 11.93
CA VAL A 680 11.92 -25.69 10.64
C VAL A 680 13.16 -24.84 10.83
N ALA A 681 14.31 -25.37 10.42
CA ALA A 681 15.63 -24.82 10.75
C ALA A 681 15.91 -23.39 10.26
N ASP A 682 15.13 -22.86 9.32
CA ASP A 682 15.38 -21.56 8.66
C ASP A 682 14.10 -20.72 8.56
N ASP A 683 14.12 -19.51 9.12
CA ASP A 683 13.03 -18.53 9.03
C ASP A 683 12.78 -18.07 7.60
N LEU A 684 13.81 -17.93 6.77
CA LEU A 684 13.67 -17.50 5.38
C LEU A 684 12.91 -18.54 4.55
N VAL A 685 13.08 -19.84 4.85
CA VAL A 685 12.28 -20.93 4.28
C VAL A 685 10.80 -20.76 4.62
N LEU A 686 10.48 -20.47 5.90
CA LEU A 686 9.10 -20.23 6.32
C LEU A 686 8.53 -18.98 5.64
N ARG A 687 9.28 -17.88 5.62
CA ARG A 687 8.84 -16.65 4.95
C ARG A 687 8.55 -16.90 3.48
N ASN A 688 9.40 -17.65 2.78
CA ASN A 688 9.17 -17.99 1.38
C ASN A 688 7.92 -18.87 1.17
N PHE A 689 7.76 -19.92 1.99
CA PHE A 689 6.60 -20.82 1.90
C PHE A 689 5.26 -20.07 2.03
N PHE A 690 5.22 -19.06 2.90
CA PHE A 690 4.01 -18.26 3.16
C PHE A 690 3.93 -16.95 2.36
N TRP A 691 4.90 -16.67 1.49
CA TRP A 691 4.99 -15.42 0.73
C TRP A 691 5.10 -14.14 1.60
N HIS A 692 5.94 -14.21 2.63
CA HIS A 692 6.30 -13.10 3.53
C HIS A 692 7.74 -12.61 3.32
N VAL A 693 8.27 -12.74 2.11
CA VAL A 693 9.63 -12.31 1.77
C VAL A 693 9.68 -10.89 1.22
N GLY A 694 10.84 -10.24 1.42
CA GLY A 694 11.16 -9.01 0.72
C GLY A 694 11.55 -9.26 -0.74
N PHE A 695 11.58 -8.19 -1.52
CA PHE A 695 12.10 -8.23 -2.89
C PHE A 695 13.58 -8.63 -2.88
N GLY A 696 13.97 -9.60 -3.71
CA GLY A 696 15.32 -10.16 -3.77
C GLY A 696 15.57 -11.37 -2.86
N GLU A 697 14.67 -11.64 -1.91
CA GLU A 697 14.76 -12.80 -0.99
C GLU A 697 13.90 -14.00 -1.44
N GLU A 698 13.31 -13.92 -2.63
CA GLU A 698 12.43 -14.96 -3.15
C GLU A 698 13.18 -16.27 -3.39
N ALA A 699 12.57 -17.38 -2.95
CA ALA A 699 13.02 -18.72 -3.28
C ALA A 699 12.81 -19.01 -4.77
N LEU A 700 13.51 -20.03 -5.27
CA LEU A 700 13.39 -20.54 -6.65
C LEU A 700 13.84 -19.56 -7.75
N ASN A 701 14.34 -18.38 -7.38
CA ASN A 701 15.01 -17.51 -8.34
C ASN A 701 16.42 -18.09 -8.67
N PRO A 702 17.01 -17.82 -9.85
CA PRO A 702 18.30 -18.41 -10.24
C PRO A 702 19.49 -18.07 -9.35
N PHE A 703 19.37 -17.05 -8.51
CA PHE A 703 20.40 -16.56 -7.59
C PHE A 703 20.08 -16.89 -6.12
N SER A 704 18.98 -17.62 -5.87
CA SER A 704 18.53 -18.00 -4.55
C SER A 704 19.17 -19.31 -4.15
N GLU A 705 19.69 -19.38 -2.92
CA GLU A 705 20.14 -20.63 -2.34
C GLU A 705 18.97 -21.52 -1.92
N LEU A 706 17.74 -20.96 -1.87
CA LEU A 706 16.54 -21.69 -1.52
C LEU A 706 15.88 -22.33 -2.75
N ASN A 707 15.88 -23.66 -2.74
CA ASN A 707 15.23 -24.50 -3.74
C ASN A 707 13.93 -25.14 -3.20
N CYS A 708 13.22 -25.89 -4.06
CA CYS A 708 11.99 -26.57 -3.66
C CYS A 708 12.18 -27.54 -2.49
N ASP A 709 13.35 -28.18 -2.37
CA ASP A 709 13.64 -29.11 -1.27
C ASP A 709 13.82 -28.39 0.07
N SER A 710 14.29 -27.14 0.03
CA SER A 710 14.33 -26.27 1.22
C SER A 710 12.91 -26.00 1.72
N LEU A 711 11.99 -25.66 0.82
CA LEU A 711 10.57 -25.46 1.13
C LEU A 711 9.87 -26.76 1.57
N ARG A 712 10.34 -27.93 1.07
CA ARG A 712 9.76 -29.25 1.38
C ARG A 712 9.83 -29.60 2.86
N LYS A 713 10.77 -28.99 3.60
CA LYS A 713 10.86 -29.12 5.07
C LYS A 713 9.56 -28.69 5.76
N VAL A 714 8.89 -27.64 5.27
CA VAL A 714 7.61 -27.17 5.81
C VAL A 714 6.49 -28.19 5.54
N ALA A 715 6.45 -28.76 4.34
CA ALA A 715 5.48 -29.79 3.97
C ALA A 715 5.65 -31.08 4.80
N ILE A 716 6.89 -31.51 5.03
CA ILE A 716 7.21 -32.66 5.89
C ILE A 716 6.77 -32.39 7.34
N PHE A 717 7.04 -31.19 7.85
CA PHE A 717 6.60 -30.79 9.18
C PHE A 717 5.05 -30.77 9.28
N ALA A 718 4.36 -30.28 8.25
CA ALA A 718 2.91 -30.31 8.21
C ALA A 718 2.34 -31.74 8.27
N ASP A 719 2.94 -32.70 7.54
CA ASP A 719 2.58 -34.12 7.63
C ASP A 719 2.78 -34.67 9.06
N GLN A 720 3.90 -34.36 9.70
CA GLN A 720 4.19 -34.78 11.09
C GLN A 720 3.14 -34.21 12.05
N LEU A 721 2.84 -32.92 11.92
CA LEU A 721 1.87 -32.23 12.75
C LEU A 721 0.46 -32.83 12.59
N CYS A 722 0.06 -33.14 11.35
CA CYS A 722 -1.19 -33.85 11.09
C CYS A 722 -1.20 -35.26 11.69
N HIS A 723 -0.10 -36.01 11.58
CA HIS A 723 0.02 -37.34 12.17
C HIS A 723 -0.11 -37.30 13.70
N GLU A 724 0.55 -36.36 14.37
CA GLU A 724 0.44 -36.16 15.81
C GLU A 724 -0.96 -35.75 16.28
N MET A 725 -1.72 -35.07 15.42
CA MET A 725 -3.12 -34.70 15.67
C MET A 725 -4.11 -35.80 15.25
N GLU A 726 -3.64 -36.96 14.79
CA GLU A 726 -4.43 -38.06 14.25
C GLU A 726 -5.34 -37.65 13.08
N ILE A 727 -4.92 -36.65 12.31
CA ILE A 727 -5.58 -36.25 11.06
C ILE A 727 -5.10 -37.20 9.96
N ARG A 728 -6.05 -37.80 9.24
CA ARG A 728 -5.77 -38.84 8.24
C ARG A 728 -6.54 -38.61 6.94
N SER A 729 -6.09 -39.21 5.85
CA SER A 729 -6.80 -39.10 4.57
C SER A 729 -8.06 -39.98 4.60
N LEU A 730 -9.24 -39.40 4.37
CA LEU A 730 -10.54 -40.07 4.41
C LEU A 730 -11.04 -40.37 3.00
N ASN A 731 -11.69 -41.52 2.83
CA ASN A 731 -12.40 -41.83 1.59
C ASN A 731 -13.70 -41.03 1.55
N GLY A 732 -14.06 -40.50 0.38
CA GLY A 732 -15.36 -39.87 0.19
C GLY A 732 -16.46 -40.89 -0.10
N TRP A 733 -17.60 -40.37 -0.54
CA TRP A 733 -18.76 -41.19 -0.92
C TRP A 733 -18.37 -42.23 -1.96
N ARG A 734 -18.45 -43.51 -1.56
CA ARG A 734 -18.41 -44.65 -2.48
C ARG A 734 -19.84 -45.12 -2.61
N CYS A 735 -20.32 -45.36 -3.83
CA CYS A 735 -21.59 -46.03 -4.04
C CYS A 735 -21.55 -47.35 -3.27
N ARG A 736 -22.22 -47.42 -2.12
CA ARG A 736 -22.54 -48.70 -1.51
C ARG A 736 -23.45 -49.35 -2.54
N ASN A 737 -22.98 -50.42 -3.16
CA ASN A 737 -23.85 -51.27 -3.98
C ASN A 737 -25.03 -51.64 -3.08
N GLY A 738 -26.20 -51.09 -3.40
CA GLY A 738 -27.47 -51.48 -2.78
C GLY A 738 -27.80 -52.91 -3.14
#